data_AF-A0A0C3QAX1-F1
#
_entry.id   AF-A0A0C3QAX1-F1
#
_cell.length_a   1.000
_cell.length_b   1.000
_cell.length_c   1.000
_cell.angle_alpha   90.00
_cell.angle_beta   90.00
_cell.angle_gamma   90.00
#
_symmetry.space_group_name_H-M   'P 1'
#
loop_
_entity.id
_entity.type
_entity.pdbx_description
1 polymer ?
#
loop_
_entity_poly.entity_id
_entity_poly.type
_entity_poly.pdbx_seq_one_letter_code
_entity_poly.pdbx_strand_id
1 'polypeptide(L)'
;MDLDSIEEDFVGVDVQPDEPQADARPAIPLRTSLITALSELIATFDEKYPVIPPASDLHPFSPTPPDTDVLESILRVTPMITASVASVAQANIHPRFILRTKEYTNHADAWLKSQIKVGTLFRQLPKRKPNYAADLPLEPALVPAWLLDEVMSLLKSIGMDVFREDLADRRVKFLGGGKILVVDIEFLLAPGSSSNAEESASATSSGLQLLSIKTTHGASESSASSTADERSPLDTLLYSALSSILKEAQGPSSDCLRLQNLADSFKEHAKNLMLLDGLANAEAGLGTGDRWFKETDEEAKIVVDLASREAQALASSLGSSTAPLDILLHRGHSYPVPYLTSPFLTFIVGLPPRIYLSMLKAQSAASSTLPNQNSVDISPAILGDYVFNNRSSCTLATLKLSSTTDTPNSISHLTTLLPPTFALLSDQTDYTALLSVDPLTATLPEPTHGIPQEHLDRVFPTVTEPAPESDPLKPLPVKGYVLDFGNEGVVMRREAMHRLSGGLDLGMDIDGGLGSMDGGFSNFGSPGWVDLLVDSKAIVQSPRYVSQVKATGSNPAIQHFLSPPTDPGFVLGSIRVGRMSDVWRVLEIVKEQAWLNETLRSFQWRIDSTPTKDEGEAAEVAKLLSDDEELEALIQGSNVPTSIPVQISVRGTTINYTVPLPLPDSPLLTFSVAFDSTAPKGVRVDFDIDIAAAFLEGQTSSMEKISQVVHEWKGGMEEVVRRGGASILAGWVWRKVQQRFQVI
;
A
#
# COMPACT_ATOMS: atom_id res chain seq x y z
N MET A 1 -22.77 25.36 34.64
CA MET A 1 -22.75 26.84 34.72
C MET A 1 -23.98 27.30 33.96
N ASP A 2 -24.93 27.84 34.72
CA ASP A 2 -26.22 28.33 34.24
C ASP A 2 -26.04 29.49 33.25
N LEU A 3 -26.83 29.49 32.17
CA LEU A 3 -26.95 30.56 31.19
C LEU A 3 -28.44 30.90 31.03
N ASP A 4 -28.97 31.63 32.01
CA ASP A 4 -30.26 32.31 31.92
C ASP A 4 -30.17 33.61 32.72
N SER A 5 -29.66 34.66 32.07
CA SER A 5 -29.83 36.08 32.43
C SER A 5 -28.90 36.90 31.57
N ILE A 6 -29.42 37.61 30.57
CA ILE A 6 -29.27 39.08 30.33
C ILE A 6 -30.29 39.44 29.23
N GLU A 7 -31.48 39.84 29.65
CA GLU A 7 -32.38 40.70 28.87
C GLU A 7 -32.42 42.07 29.55
N GLU A 8 -32.69 43.11 28.75
CA GLU A 8 -32.95 44.51 29.11
C GLU A 8 -31.74 45.41 29.40
N ASP A 9 -31.40 46.23 28.39
CA ASP A 9 -31.39 47.69 28.51
C ASP A 9 -30.90 48.30 27.18
N PHE A 10 -31.76 49.04 26.47
CA PHE A 10 -31.35 50.32 25.87
C PHE A 10 -32.57 51.16 25.53
N VAL A 11 -32.68 52.25 26.29
CA VAL A 11 -33.67 53.33 26.26
C VAL A 11 -33.52 54.17 24.99
N GLY A 12 -34.67 54.65 24.51
CA GLY A 12 -34.83 55.39 23.26
C GLY A 12 -34.18 56.77 23.20
N VAL A 13 -34.00 57.22 21.96
CA VAL A 13 -33.78 58.61 21.60
C VAL A 13 -34.82 58.99 20.55
N ASP A 14 -35.69 59.91 20.96
CA ASP A 14 -36.68 60.60 20.15
C ASP A 14 -36.00 61.64 19.24
N VAL A 15 -36.24 61.58 17.93
CA VAL A 15 -36.04 62.72 17.02
C VAL A 15 -37.23 62.77 16.05
N GLN A 16 -38.00 63.84 16.16
CA GLN A 16 -39.15 64.19 15.30
C GLN A 16 -38.71 64.81 13.95
N PRO A 17 -39.65 64.95 12.98
CA PRO A 17 -39.38 64.81 11.55
C PRO A 17 -39.27 66.15 10.81
N ASP A 18 -38.68 66.11 9.62
CA ASP A 18 -38.95 67.08 8.55
C ASP A 18 -38.99 66.39 7.18
N GLU A 19 -39.73 67.02 6.28
CA GLU A 19 -40.53 66.51 5.16
C GLU A 19 -39.77 66.49 3.78
N PRO A 20 -40.38 66.30 2.59
CA PRO A 20 -40.37 65.05 1.82
C PRO A 20 -39.71 65.10 0.40
N GLN A 21 -39.82 63.97 -0.31
CA GLN A 21 -39.68 63.71 -1.77
C GLN A 21 -38.30 63.29 -2.33
N ALA A 22 -38.22 62.00 -2.73
CA ALA A 22 -38.18 61.60 -4.15
C ALA A 22 -38.28 60.07 -4.28
N ASP A 23 -38.98 59.62 -5.32
CA ASP A 23 -39.29 58.24 -5.71
C ASP A 23 -38.19 57.20 -5.40
N ALA A 24 -38.42 56.36 -4.39
CA ALA A 24 -37.69 55.12 -4.20
C ALA A 24 -38.63 53.94 -4.45
N ARG A 25 -38.45 53.27 -5.60
CA ARG A 25 -39.03 51.94 -5.85
C ARG A 25 -38.65 51.03 -4.69
N PRO A 26 -39.55 50.16 -4.19
CA PRO A 26 -39.21 49.25 -3.11
C PRO A 26 -38.10 48.31 -3.60
N ALA A 27 -36.88 48.53 -3.10
CA ALA A 27 -35.83 47.54 -3.18
C ALA A 27 -36.27 46.38 -2.28
N ILE A 28 -36.89 45.37 -2.89
CA ILE A 28 -37.11 44.06 -2.26
C ILE A 28 -35.76 43.67 -1.64
N PRO A 29 -35.68 43.32 -0.34
CA PRO A 29 -34.42 42.98 0.28
C PRO A 29 -33.95 41.62 -0.25
N LEU A 30 -33.29 41.63 -1.40
CA LEU A 30 -32.57 40.51 -2.02
C LEU A 30 -31.61 39.82 -1.04
N ARG A 31 -31.17 40.56 -0.01
CA ARG A 31 -30.30 40.06 1.08
C ARG A 31 -30.95 38.94 1.89
N THR A 32 -32.24 39.06 2.17
CA THR A 32 -32.98 38.04 2.92
C THR A 32 -33.34 36.87 2.02
N SER A 33 -33.70 37.08 0.76
CA SER A 33 -34.21 35.97 -0.08
C SER A 33 -33.16 34.91 -0.40
N LEU A 34 -31.89 35.28 -0.64
CA LEU A 34 -30.87 34.32 -1.07
C LEU A 34 -30.29 33.50 0.09
N ILE A 35 -30.04 34.15 1.24
CA ILE A 35 -29.57 33.47 2.45
C ILE A 35 -30.70 32.60 3.02
N THR A 36 -31.94 33.09 3.04
CA THR A 36 -33.09 32.31 3.53
C THR A 36 -33.39 31.14 2.59
N ALA A 37 -33.33 31.34 1.26
CA ALA A 37 -33.50 30.24 0.31
C ALA A 37 -32.37 29.19 0.45
N LEU A 38 -31.11 29.60 0.61
CA LEU A 38 -30.01 28.65 0.85
C LEU A 38 -30.11 27.96 2.21
N SER A 39 -30.50 28.67 3.28
CA SER A 39 -30.67 28.07 4.60
C SER A 39 -31.86 27.12 4.65
N GLU A 40 -32.97 27.47 4.02
CA GLU A 40 -34.16 26.62 3.91
C GLU A 40 -33.86 25.39 3.05
N LEU A 41 -33.02 25.54 2.03
CA LEU A 41 -32.55 24.45 1.20
C LEU A 41 -31.60 23.51 1.93
N ILE A 42 -30.62 24.04 2.67
CA ILE A 42 -29.72 23.24 3.50
C ILE A 42 -30.53 22.53 4.60
N ALA A 43 -31.48 23.22 5.24
CA ALA A 43 -32.33 22.63 6.26
C ALA A 43 -33.25 21.54 5.71
N THR A 44 -33.89 21.74 4.54
CA THR A 44 -34.70 20.69 3.91
C THR A 44 -33.86 19.52 3.39
N PHE A 45 -32.62 19.77 2.97
CA PHE A 45 -31.70 18.71 2.57
C PHE A 45 -31.22 17.90 3.79
N ASP A 46 -30.86 18.56 4.90
CA ASP A 46 -30.49 17.91 6.16
C ASP A 46 -31.67 17.16 6.82
N GLU A 47 -32.90 17.67 6.70
CA GLU A 47 -34.10 17.06 7.29
C GLU A 47 -34.59 15.84 6.49
N LYS A 48 -34.57 15.90 5.15
CA LYS A 48 -34.95 14.77 4.29
C LYS A 48 -33.83 13.75 4.08
N TYR A 49 -32.59 14.20 4.09
CA TYR A 49 -31.40 13.39 3.87
C TYR A 49 -30.39 13.63 5.01
N PRO A 50 -30.74 13.25 6.26
CA PRO A 50 -29.84 13.40 7.42
C PRO A 50 -28.54 12.62 7.26
N VAL A 51 -28.50 11.76 6.25
CA VAL A 51 -27.37 10.99 5.79
C VAL A 51 -27.23 11.28 4.30
N ILE A 52 -26.30 12.16 3.92
CA ILE A 52 -25.75 12.14 2.56
C ILE A 52 -25.24 10.70 2.36
N PRO A 53 -25.73 9.95 1.35
CA PRO A 53 -25.17 8.65 1.02
C PRO A 53 -23.65 8.84 0.90
N PRO A 54 -22.82 7.94 1.47
CA PRO A 54 -21.37 8.07 1.31
C PRO A 54 -21.06 8.26 -0.18
N ALA A 55 -20.03 9.04 -0.52
CA ALA A 55 -19.72 9.36 -1.93
C ALA A 55 -19.56 8.10 -2.82
N SER A 56 -19.31 6.94 -2.20
CA SER A 56 -19.34 5.60 -2.82
C SER A 56 -20.71 5.19 -3.38
N ASP A 57 -21.81 5.70 -2.85
CA ASP A 57 -23.20 5.33 -3.15
C ASP A 57 -23.82 6.25 -4.20
N LEU A 58 -23.26 7.46 -4.35
CA LEU A 58 -23.59 8.41 -5.42
C LEU A 58 -22.65 8.29 -6.62
N HIS A 59 -21.64 7.42 -6.52
CA HIS A 59 -20.74 7.14 -7.62
C HIS A 59 -21.50 6.40 -8.74
N PRO A 60 -21.35 6.76 -10.02
CA PRO A 60 -22.06 6.11 -11.13
C PRO A 60 -21.73 4.61 -11.27
N PHE A 61 -20.71 4.13 -10.55
CA PHE A 61 -20.30 2.74 -10.49
C PHE A 61 -20.57 2.08 -9.13
N SER A 62 -21.44 2.67 -8.30
CA SER A 62 -21.88 2.07 -7.04
C SER A 62 -22.77 0.86 -7.30
N PRO A 63 -22.65 -0.24 -6.52
CA PRO A 63 -23.52 -1.42 -6.66
C PRO A 63 -24.98 -1.14 -6.27
N THR A 64 -25.24 -0.06 -5.53
CA THR A 64 -26.61 0.38 -5.23
C THR A 64 -27.03 1.44 -6.24
N PRO A 65 -28.18 1.29 -6.93
CA PRO A 65 -28.69 2.34 -7.80
C PRO A 65 -28.79 3.63 -6.99
N PRO A 66 -28.27 4.77 -7.50
CA PRO A 66 -28.32 6.02 -6.78
C PRO A 66 -29.77 6.37 -6.51
N ASP A 67 -30.05 6.83 -5.30
CA ASP A 67 -31.39 7.24 -4.90
C ASP A 67 -31.90 8.34 -5.85
N THR A 68 -32.84 7.98 -6.72
CA THR A 68 -33.35 8.87 -7.78
C THR A 68 -34.00 10.11 -7.20
N ASP A 69 -34.51 10.01 -5.97
CA ASP A 69 -35.17 11.10 -5.26
C ASP A 69 -34.16 12.20 -4.87
N VAL A 70 -32.91 11.81 -4.57
CA VAL A 70 -31.81 12.75 -4.30
C VAL A 70 -31.41 13.47 -5.58
N LEU A 71 -31.26 12.74 -6.69
CA LEU A 71 -30.92 13.30 -8.00
C LEU A 71 -32.01 14.25 -8.51
N GLU A 72 -33.28 13.87 -8.38
CA GLU A 72 -34.42 14.69 -8.76
C GLU A 72 -34.52 15.95 -7.88
N SER A 73 -34.24 15.82 -6.58
CA SER A 73 -34.13 16.97 -5.67
C SER A 73 -33.02 17.93 -6.09
N ILE A 74 -31.80 17.43 -6.38
CA ILE A 74 -30.68 18.26 -6.87
C ILE A 74 -31.04 18.94 -8.19
N LEU A 75 -31.63 18.21 -9.13
CA LEU A 75 -32.10 18.76 -10.42
C LEU A 75 -33.14 19.86 -10.24
N ARG A 76 -34.06 19.70 -9.29
CA ARG A 76 -35.10 20.69 -8.97
C ARG A 76 -34.53 21.95 -8.31
N VAL A 77 -33.46 21.80 -7.55
CA VAL A 77 -32.77 22.88 -6.83
C VAL A 77 -31.83 23.68 -7.73
N THR A 78 -31.17 23.02 -8.68
CA THR A 78 -30.21 23.62 -9.62
C THR A 78 -30.73 24.91 -10.28
N PRO A 79 -31.95 24.97 -10.86
CA PRO A 79 -32.45 26.21 -11.47
C PRO A 79 -32.66 27.35 -10.46
N MET A 80 -32.99 27.05 -9.19
CA MET A 80 -33.13 28.08 -8.15
C MET A 80 -31.77 28.67 -7.77
N ILE A 81 -30.72 27.83 -7.68
CA ILE A 81 -29.34 28.28 -7.46
C ILE A 81 -28.87 29.12 -8.65
N THR A 82 -29.07 28.64 -9.88
CA THR A 82 -28.66 29.37 -11.09
C THR A 82 -29.35 30.73 -11.20
N ALA A 83 -30.65 30.82 -10.91
CA ALA A 83 -31.38 32.08 -10.88
C ALA A 83 -30.86 33.02 -9.77
N SER A 84 -30.56 32.47 -8.60
CA SER A 84 -29.99 33.22 -7.48
C SER A 84 -28.60 33.77 -7.80
N VAL A 85 -27.71 32.95 -8.37
CA VAL A 85 -26.36 33.35 -8.81
C VAL A 85 -26.43 34.40 -9.93
N ALA A 86 -27.33 34.23 -10.90
CA ALA A 86 -27.54 35.21 -11.96
C ALA A 86 -28.00 36.56 -11.41
N SER A 87 -28.87 36.57 -10.40
CA SER A 87 -29.34 37.80 -9.74
C SER A 87 -28.21 38.52 -8.98
N VAL A 88 -27.30 37.75 -8.36
CA VAL A 88 -26.12 38.26 -7.64
C VAL A 88 -25.09 38.81 -8.62
N ALA A 89 -24.86 38.13 -9.75
CA ALA A 89 -23.93 38.57 -10.79
C ALA A 89 -24.34 39.91 -11.43
N GLN A 90 -25.64 40.23 -11.46
CA GLN A 90 -26.17 41.49 -11.98
C GLN A 90 -26.21 42.61 -10.93
N ALA A 91 -26.03 42.29 -9.65
CA ALA A 91 -26.02 43.28 -8.59
C ALA A 91 -24.63 43.92 -8.43
N ASN A 92 -24.59 45.25 -8.24
CA ASN A 92 -23.35 45.97 -7.98
C ASN A 92 -22.92 45.75 -6.51
N ILE A 93 -22.26 44.62 -6.25
CA ILE A 93 -22.01 44.11 -4.90
C ILE A 93 -20.75 44.74 -4.30
N HIS A 94 -20.88 45.25 -3.07
CA HIS A 94 -19.78 45.82 -2.31
C HIS A 94 -18.74 44.72 -1.94
N PRO A 95 -17.42 44.94 -2.12
CA PRO A 95 -16.38 43.91 -1.93
C PRO A 95 -16.34 43.31 -0.52
N ARG A 96 -16.69 44.08 0.52
CA ARG A 96 -16.84 43.56 1.90
C ARG A 96 -17.91 42.46 2.04
N PHE A 97 -18.96 42.51 1.21
CA PHE A 97 -19.99 41.47 1.21
C PHE A 97 -19.42 40.16 0.67
N ILE A 98 -18.66 40.23 -0.44
CA ILE A 98 -17.99 39.07 -1.03
C ILE A 98 -17.03 38.40 -0.04
N LEU A 99 -16.26 39.21 0.71
CA LEU A 99 -15.37 38.70 1.76
C LEU A 99 -16.13 38.00 2.89
N ARG A 100 -17.20 38.61 3.42
CA ARG A 100 -18.02 37.97 4.45
C ARG A 100 -18.74 36.71 3.96
N THR A 101 -19.19 36.69 2.70
CA THR A 101 -19.77 35.46 2.13
C THR A 101 -18.72 34.37 1.97
N LYS A 102 -17.47 34.72 1.58
CA LYS A 102 -16.36 33.76 1.55
C LYS A 102 -16.04 33.21 2.94
N GLU A 103 -16.00 34.08 3.95
CA GLU A 103 -15.82 33.66 5.35
C GLU A 103 -16.94 32.73 5.80
N TYR A 104 -18.21 33.08 5.52
CA TYR A 104 -19.35 32.25 5.87
C TYR A 104 -19.34 30.90 5.15
N THR A 105 -19.02 30.87 3.85
CA THR A 105 -18.89 29.60 3.09
C THR A 105 -17.75 28.74 3.62
N ASN A 106 -16.63 29.35 4.02
CA ASN A 106 -15.51 28.62 4.61
C ASN A 106 -15.91 28.01 5.96
N HIS A 107 -16.65 28.74 6.79
CA HIS A 107 -17.17 28.23 8.07
C HIS A 107 -18.20 27.11 7.86
N ALA A 108 -19.12 27.26 6.90
CA ALA A 108 -20.11 26.24 6.58
C ALA A 108 -19.46 24.96 6.03
N ASP A 109 -18.47 25.09 5.14
CA ASP A 109 -17.69 23.97 4.60
C ASP A 109 -16.88 23.27 5.71
N ALA A 110 -16.23 24.03 6.59
CA ALA A 110 -15.53 23.46 7.75
C ALA A 110 -16.46 22.69 8.69
N TRP A 111 -17.66 23.21 8.94
CA TRP A 111 -18.68 22.55 9.76
C TRP A 111 -19.20 21.26 9.09
N LEU A 112 -19.52 21.31 7.79
CA LEU A 112 -19.97 20.14 7.03
C LEU A 112 -18.89 19.04 6.99
N LYS A 113 -17.62 19.42 6.74
CA LYS A 113 -16.48 18.50 6.81
C LYS A 113 -16.33 17.87 8.19
N SER A 114 -16.57 18.64 9.25
CA SER A 114 -16.57 18.11 10.62
C SER A 114 -17.70 17.10 10.83
N GLN A 115 -18.93 17.39 10.38
CA GLN A 115 -20.06 16.47 10.46
C GLN A 115 -19.81 15.17 9.68
N ILE A 116 -19.30 15.26 8.45
CA ILE A 116 -18.92 14.09 7.65
C ILE A 116 -17.83 13.28 8.37
N LYS A 117 -16.83 13.95 8.96
CA LYS A 117 -15.77 13.28 9.73
C LYS A 117 -16.32 12.58 10.98
N VAL A 118 -17.23 13.21 11.71
CA VAL A 118 -17.89 12.61 12.87
C VAL A 118 -18.75 11.44 12.45
N GLY A 119 -19.56 11.58 11.39
CA GLY A 119 -20.39 10.50 10.85
C GLY A 119 -19.58 9.30 10.34
N THR A 120 -18.48 9.55 9.64
CA THR A 120 -17.55 8.50 9.19
C THR A 120 -16.85 7.82 10.38
N LEU A 121 -16.41 8.57 11.40
CA LEU A 121 -15.89 8.00 12.64
C LEU A 121 -16.93 7.13 13.35
N PHE A 122 -18.17 7.60 13.48
CA PHE A 122 -19.28 6.82 14.06
C PHE A 122 -19.62 5.57 13.26
N ARG A 123 -19.47 5.57 11.93
CA ARG A 123 -19.64 4.36 11.10
C ARG A 123 -18.45 3.41 11.19
N GLN A 124 -17.26 3.93 11.45
CA GLN A 124 -16.04 3.12 11.62
C GLN A 124 -15.95 2.51 13.03
N LEU A 125 -16.50 3.16 14.05
CA LEU A 125 -16.49 2.70 15.44
C LEU A 125 -17.09 1.28 15.63
N PRO A 126 -18.29 0.94 15.10
CA PRO A 126 -18.83 -0.42 15.19
C PRO A 126 -18.06 -1.45 14.37
N LYS A 127 -17.38 -1.02 13.29
CA LYS A 127 -16.56 -1.90 12.45
C LYS A 127 -15.22 -2.26 13.11
N ARG A 128 -14.75 -1.42 14.04
CA ARG A 128 -13.62 -1.76 14.91
C ARG A 128 -14.12 -2.69 15.99
N LYS A 129 -14.02 -4.00 15.77
CA LYS A 129 -14.00 -4.94 16.90
C LYS A 129 -12.89 -4.44 17.83
N PRO A 130 -13.18 -4.08 19.09
CA PRO A 130 -12.13 -3.74 20.03
C PRO A 130 -11.17 -4.93 20.08
N ASN A 131 -9.93 -4.73 19.62
CA ASN A 131 -8.86 -5.70 19.80
C ASN A 131 -8.49 -5.66 21.28
N TYR A 132 -9.27 -6.37 22.09
CA TYR A 132 -8.87 -6.67 23.46
C TYR A 132 -7.62 -7.54 23.40
N ALA A 133 -6.69 -7.30 24.33
CA ALA A 133 -5.50 -8.12 24.44
C ALA A 133 -5.88 -9.54 24.87
N ALA A 134 -5.03 -10.52 24.57
CA ALA A 134 -5.28 -11.90 24.98
C ALA A 134 -5.32 -12.02 26.52
N ASP A 135 -6.28 -12.79 27.05
CA ASP A 135 -6.48 -12.99 28.50
C ASP A 135 -5.46 -13.99 29.08
N LEU A 136 -4.19 -13.62 29.06
CA LEU A 136 -3.09 -14.47 29.54
C LEU A 136 -3.14 -14.62 31.07
N PRO A 137 -3.12 -15.85 31.64
CA PRO A 137 -3.07 -16.05 33.08
C PRO A 137 -1.81 -15.45 33.72
N LEU A 138 -1.97 -14.80 34.87
CA LEU A 138 -0.86 -14.20 35.61
C LEU A 138 0.10 -15.25 36.21
N GLU A 139 -0.38 -16.46 36.49
CA GLU A 139 0.43 -17.55 37.03
C GLU A 139 1.09 -18.36 35.90
N PRO A 140 2.44 -18.38 35.80
CA PRO A 140 3.14 -19.10 34.73
C PRO A 140 2.84 -20.61 34.68
N ALA A 141 2.45 -21.20 35.82
CA ALA A 141 2.08 -22.60 35.91
C ALA A 141 0.76 -22.92 35.19
N LEU A 142 -0.14 -21.94 35.03
CA LEU A 142 -1.43 -22.09 34.36
C LEU A 142 -1.34 -21.82 32.84
N VAL A 143 -0.28 -21.15 32.38
CA VAL A 143 -0.09 -20.79 30.96
C VAL A 143 -0.13 -21.99 30.01
N PRO A 144 0.52 -23.15 30.29
CA PRO A 144 0.43 -24.32 29.41
C PRO A 144 -1.00 -24.86 29.28
N ALA A 145 -1.76 -24.93 30.38
CA ALA A 145 -3.13 -25.40 30.36
C ALA A 145 -4.04 -24.45 29.58
N TRP A 146 -3.91 -23.15 29.83
CA TRP A 146 -4.62 -22.11 29.09
C TRP A 146 -4.30 -22.14 27.60
N LEU A 147 -3.02 -22.32 27.20
CA LEU A 147 -2.63 -22.41 25.79
C LEU A 147 -3.28 -23.59 25.07
N LEU A 148 -3.39 -24.75 25.72
CA LEU A 148 -4.08 -25.91 25.17
C LEU A 148 -5.57 -25.62 24.95
N ASP A 149 -6.22 -24.97 25.92
CA ASP A 149 -7.63 -24.59 25.83
C ASP A 149 -7.87 -23.50 24.78
N GLU A 150 -6.96 -22.54 24.66
CA GLU A 150 -7.01 -21.46 23.67
C GLU A 150 -6.82 -22.00 22.26
N VAL A 151 -5.84 -22.87 22.01
CA VAL A 151 -5.67 -23.52 20.69
C VAL A 151 -6.92 -24.33 20.32
N MET A 152 -7.49 -25.06 21.27
CA MET A 152 -8.75 -25.79 21.06
C MET A 152 -9.91 -24.85 20.75
N SER A 153 -10.04 -23.74 21.48
CA SER A 153 -11.06 -22.70 21.28
C SER A 153 -10.93 -22.06 19.90
N LEU A 154 -9.72 -21.70 19.48
CA LEU A 154 -9.42 -21.12 18.18
C LEU A 154 -9.86 -22.05 17.05
N LEU A 155 -9.45 -23.32 17.08
CA LEU A 155 -9.81 -24.31 16.07
C LEU A 155 -11.34 -24.56 16.02
N LYS A 156 -11.99 -24.71 17.19
CA LYS A 156 -13.46 -24.86 17.27
C LYS A 156 -14.20 -23.63 16.74
N SER A 157 -13.69 -22.42 17.00
CA SER A 157 -14.32 -21.16 16.55
C SER A 157 -14.38 -21.01 15.03
N ILE A 158 -13.55 -21.77 14.31
CA ILE A 158 -13.49 -21.77 12.84
C ILE A 158 -14.44 -22.82 12.26
N GLY A 159 -14.96 -23.73 13.09
CA GLY A 159 -15.83 -24.83 12.68
C GLY A 159 -15.10 -26.15 12.44
N MET A 160 -13.88 -26.32 12.97
CA MET A 160 -13.21 -27.63 13.00
C MET A 160 -13.73 -28.46 14.18
N ASP A 161 -13.90 -29.76 13.95
CA ASP A 161 -14.20 -30.74 14.99
C ASP A 161 -12.91 -31.14 15.69
N VAL A 162 -12.70 -30.64 16.91
CA VAL A 162 -11.44 -30.83 17.66
C VAL A 162 -11.61 -31.88 18.75
N PHE A 163 -10.80 -32.93 18.66
CA PHE A 163 -10.69 -33.99 19.67
C PHE A 163 -9.35 -33.86 20.39
N ARG A 164 -9.37 -33.87 21.72
CA ARG A 164 -8.18 -33.89 22.56
C ARG A 164 -7.94 -35.30 23.06
N GLU A 165 -6.73 -35.81 22.84
CA GLU A 165 -6.27 -37.10 23.33
C GLU A 165 -5.04 -36.88 24.21
N ASP A 166 -5.18 -37.20 25.50
CA ASP A 166 -4.05 -37.18 26.43
C ASP A 166 -3.30 -38.50 26.28
N LEU A 167 -2.11 -38.44 25.68
CA LEU A 167 -1.23 -39.58 25.46
C LEU A 167 -0.38 -39.86 26.70
N ALA A 168 0.19 -41.06 26.77
CA ALA A 168 1.24 -41.36 27.75
C ALA A 168 2.43 -40.39 27.60
N ASP A 169 3.22 -40.25 28.67
CA ASP A 169 4.43 -39.40 28.71
C ASP A 169 4.18 -37.89 28.60
N ARG A 170 3.05 -37.40 29.13
CA ARG A 170 2.72 -35.95 29.16
C ARG A 170 2.64 -35.33 27.77
N ARG A 171 2.29 -36.14 26.78
CA ARG A 171 2.00 -35.68 25.43
C ARG A 171 0.50 -35.42 25.32
N VAL A 172 0.14 -34.32 24.70
CA VAL A 172 -1.25 -33.99 24.40
C VAL A 172 -1.37 -33.87 22.90
N LYS A 173 -2.28 -34.64 22.32
CA LYS A 173 -2.54 -34.65 20.89
C LYS A 173 -3.90 -34.02 20.64
N PHE A 174 -3.97 -33.11 19.67
CA PHE A 174 -5.21 -32.59 19.14
C PHE A 174 -5.40 -33.09 17.73
N LEU A 175 -6.57 -33.68 17.49
CA LEU A 175 -7.05 -34.04 16.17
C LEU A 175 -8.15 -33.05 15.78
N GLY A 176 -7.83 -32.10 14.90
CA GLY A 176 -8.79 -31.18 14.31
C GLY A 176 -9.25 -31.70 12.95
N GLY A 177 -10.50 -32.16 12.85
CA GLY A 177 -11.11 -32.61 11.61
C GLY A 177 -11.97 -31.53 10.96
N GLY A 178 -11.72 -31.26 9.68
CA GLY A 178 -12.72 -30.80 8.73
C GLY A 178 -13.45 -32.00 8.11
N LYS A 179 -14.12 -31.77 6.98
CA LYS A 179 -14.81 -32.85 6.25
C LYS A 179 -13.84 -33.75 5.48
N ILE A 180 -12.79 -33.16 4.91
CA ILE A 180 -11.75 -33.82 4.10
C ILE A 180 -10.37 -33.61 4.71
N LEU A 181 -10.12 -32.43 5.27
CA LEU A 181 -8.87 -32.05 5.93
C LEU A 181 -8.84 -32.56 7.37
N VAL A 182 -7.71 -33.10 7.80
CA VAL A 182 -7.42 -33.45 9.19
C VAL A 182 -6.09 -32.83 9.58
N VAL A 183 -6.06 -32.15 10.73
CA VAL A 183 -4.88 -31.50 11.30
C VAL A 183 -4.55 -32.18 12.62
N ASP A 184 -3.41 -32.83 12.68
CA ASP A 184 -2.89 -33.53 13.85
C ASP A 184 -1.79 -32.69 14.50
N ILE A 185 -1.98 -32.29 15.76
CA ILE A 185 -1.09 -31.39 16.50
C ILE A 185 -0.65 -32.09 17.78
N GLU A 186 0.66 -32.30 17.94
CA GLU A 186 1.23 -32.96 19.11
C GLU A 186 2.05 -31.98 19.95
N PHE A 187 1.69 -31.87 21.22
CA PHE A 187 2.38 -31.08 22.22
C PHE A 187 3.08 -31.97 23.27
N LEU A 188 4.19 -31.49 23.81
CA LEU A 188 4.89 -32.05 24.95
C LEU A 188 4.81 -31.06 26.12
N LEU A 189 4.25 -31.49 27.25
CA LEU A 189 4.34 -30.71 28.49
C LEU A 189 5.69 -30.99 29.13
N ALA A 190 6.54 -29.95 29.22
CA ALA A 190 7.79 -30.05 29.95
C ALA A 190 7.50 -30.41 31.42
N PRO A 191 8.35 -31.22 32.07
CA PRO A 191 8.21 -31.50 33.49
C PRO A 191 8.19 -30.21 34.28
N GLY A 192 7.03 -29.89 34.88
CA GLY A 192 6.99 -28.90 35.93
C GLY A 192 7.91 -29.38 37.04
N SER A 193 8.88 -28.55 37.42
CA SER A 193 9.86 -28.76 38.49
C SER A 193 9.14 -28.85 39.84
N SER A 194 8.34 -29.89 40.01
CA SER A 194 7.59 -30.17 41.21
C SER A 194 8.42 -31.15 42.04
N SER A 195 8.96 -30.59 43.13
CA SER A 195 9.52 -31.25 44.30
C SER A 195 10.91 -31.93 44.15
N ASN A 196 11.88 -31.35 44.88
CA ASN A 196 13.09 -31.97 45.44
C ASN A 196 14.45 -31.78 44.73
N ALA A 197 14.66 -30.67 44.00
CA ALA A 197 16.01 -30.23 43.64
C ALA A 197 16.18 -28.74 43.94
N GLU A 198 16.37 -28.42 45.23
CA GLU A 198 16.99 -27.16 45.64
C GLU A 198 18.43 -27.14 45.09
N GLU A 199 18.91 -25.96 44.68
CA GLU A 199 20.29 -25.70 44.21
C GLU A 199 20.63 -26.08 42.76
N SER A 200 20.01 -25.41 41.79
CA SER A 200 20.75 -24.81 40.66
C SER A 200 19.89 -23.76 39.96
N ALA A 201 20.31 -22.49 40.08
CA ALA A 201 19.57 -21.28 39.74
C ALA A 201 19.46 -20.99 38.23
N SER A 202 18.97 -21.94 37.44
CA SER A 202 18.39 -21.65 36.13
C SER A 202 16.98 -22.22 36.10
N ALA A 203 16.01 -21.43 36.56
CA ALA A 203 14.58 -21.73 36.50
C ALA A 203 14.15 -21.92 35.03
N THR A 204 14.25 -23.16 34.54
CA THR A 204 13.65 -23.58 33.28
C THR A 204 12.14 -23.68 33.50
N SER A 205 11.43 -22.75 32.90
CA SER A 205 9.96 -22.64 32.92
C SER A 205 9.30 -23.96 32.55
N SER A 206 8.20 -24.28 33.24
CA SER A 206 7.26 -25.33 32.80
C SER A 206 6.69 -24.92 31.44
N GLY A 207 7.33 -25.36 30.35
CA GLY A 207 7.02 -24.95 28.99
C GLY A 207 6.16 -25.97 28.25
N LEU A 208 5.28 -25.48 27.38
CA LEU A 208 4.60 -26.31 26.39
C LEU A 208 5.42 -26.28 25.10
N GLN A 209 5.92 -27.42 24.66
CA GLN A 209 6.68 -27.54 23.41
C GLN A 209 5.81 -28.17 22.31
N LEU A 210 5.77 -27.55 21.15
CA LEU A 210 5.16 -28.13 19.96
C LEU A 210 6.12 -29.19 19.36
N LEU A 211 5.68 -30.45 19.28
CA LEU A 211 6.48 -31.55 18.75
C LEU A 211 6.30 -31.68 17.24
N SER A 212 5.06 -31.84 16.81
CA SER A 212 4.71 -32.10 15.42
C SER A 212 3.37 -31.49 15.06
N ILE A 213 3.24 -31.07 13.79
CA ILE A 213 1.97 -30.77 13.15
C ILE A 213 1.97 -31.54 11.84
N LYS A 214 0.89 -32.27 11.56
CA LYS A 214 0.71 -33.00 10.31
C LYS A 214 -0.67 -32.71 9.76
N THR A 215 -0.73 -32.28 8.52
CA THR A 215 -1.97 -32.11 7.77
C THR A 215 -2.16 -33.29 6.83
N THR A 216 -3.30 -33.96 6.93
CA THR A 216 -3.70 -35.03 6.02
C THR A 216 -5.01 -34.65 5.34
N HIS A 217 -5.12 -34.99 4.05
CA HIS A 217 -6.34 -34.80 3.26
C HIS A 217 -6.65 -36.13 2.57
N GLY A 218 -7.94 -36.42 2.36
CA GLY A 218 -8.50 -37.74 2.03
C GLY A 218 -7.90 -38.54 0.86
N ALA A 219 -7.01 -37.96 0.05
CA ALA A 219 -6.33 -38.65 -1.05
C ALA A 219 -4.82 -38.84 -0.91
N SER A 220 -4.22 -38.53 0.26
CA SER A 220 -2.77 -38.64 0.49
C SER A 220 -2.35 -39.92 1.22
N GLU A 221 -3.13 -41.00 1.15
CA GLU A 221 -2.72 -42.29 1.73
C GLU A 221 -1.51 -42.92 1.02
N SER A 222 -1.16 -42.47 -0.19
CA SER A 222 -0.02 -43.00 -0.96
C SER A 222 1.36 -42.43 -0.59
N SER A 223 1.43 -41.44 0.30
CA SER A 223 2.67 -40.71 0.62
C SER A 223 3.26 -41.05 2.01
N ALA A 224 2.80 -42.13 2.64
CA ALA A 224 3.20 -42.52 4.01
C ALA A 224 4.65 -43.05 4.14
N SER A 225 5.50 -42.94 3.11
CA SER A 225 6.88 -43.44 3.12
C SER A 225 7.96 -42.37 2.95
N SER A 226 7.64 -41.08 3.02
CA SER A 226 8.70 -40.07 3.12
C SER A 226 9.33 -40.12 4.52
N THR A 227 10.66 -40.16 4.54
CA THR A 227 11.47 -40.12 5.75
C THR A 227 11.09 -38.93 6.63
N ALA A 228 11.11 -39.11 7.96
CA ALA A 228 10.55 -38.23 8.98
C ALA A 228 10.96 -36.74 9.00
N ASP A 229 11.80 -36.28 8.07
CA ASP A 229 12.38 -34.92 8.05
C ASP A 229 11.74 -33.97 7.01
N GLU A 230 11.01 -34.46 6.00
CA GLU A 230 10.34 -33.56 5.03
C GLU A 230 8.92 -33.22 5.49
N ARG A 231 8.81 -32.16 6.30
CA ARG A 231 7.51 -31.56 6.65
C ARG A 231 6.88 -30.94 5.40
N SER A 232 5.57 -31.09 5.24
CA SER A 232 4.89 -30.36 4.17
C SER A 232 5.06 -28.85 4.41
N PRO A 233 5.09 -28.03 3.36
CA PRO A 233 5.26 -26.60 3.53
C PRO A 233 4.07 -25.97 4.27
N LEU A 234 2.87 -26.56 4.13
CA LEU A 234 1.69 -26.22 4.94
C LEU A 234 1.89 -26.54 6.43
N ASP A 235 2.43 -27.72 6.75
CA ASP A 235 2.75 -28.11 8.13
C ASP A 235 3.75 -27.13 8.74
N THR A 236 4.70 -26.67 7.93
CA THR A 236 5.71 -25.70 8.34
C THR A 236 5.09 -24.34 8.67
N LEU A 237 4.10 -23.85 7.89
CA LEU A 237 3.35 -22.63 8.20
C LEU A 237 2.54 -22.77 9.50
N LEU A 238 1.83 -23.89 9.69
CA LEU A 238 1.03 -24.08 10.91
C LEU A 238 1.94 -24.22 12.13
N TYR A 239 3.05 -24.93 11.97
CA TYR A 239 4.06 -25.10 13.01
C TYR A 239 4.71 -23.76 13.37
N SER A 240 5.11 -22.94 12.39
CA SER A 240 5.74 -21.64 12.65
C SER A 240 4.76 -20.68 13.32
N ALA A 241 3.50 -20.63 12.87
CA ALA A 241 2.45 -19.81 13.47
C ALA A 241 2.17 -20.21 14.93
N LEU A 242 1.92 -21.50 15.20
CA LEU A 242 1.67 -21.98 16.56
C LEU A 242 2.90 -21.87 17.46
N SER A 243 4.11 -22.19 16.95
CA SER A 243 5.33 -22.03 17.74
C SER A 243 5.59 -20.57 18.10
N SER A 244 5.21 -19.61 17.25
CA SER A 244 5.31 -18.18 17.57
C SER A 244 4.34 -17.77 18.68
N ILE A 245 3.10 -18.28 18.66
CA ILE A 245 2.12 -18.11 19.75
C ILE A 245 2.68 -18.68 21.06
N LEU A 246 3.21 -19.90 21.04
CA LEU A 246 3.78 -20.54 22.24
C LEU A 246 4.99 -19.77 22.80
N LYS A 247 5.90 -19.32 21.92
CA LYS A 247 7.09 -18.55 22.31
C LYS A 247 6.72 -17.20 22.93
N GLU A 248 5.75 -16.50 22.35
CA GLU A 248 5.29 -15.21 22.87
C GLU A 248 4.57 -15.38 24.22
N ALA A 249 3.69 -16.38 24.33
CA ALA A 249 2.93 -16.65 25.57
C ALA A 249 3.79 -17.18 26.73
N GLN A 250 4.88 -17.90 26.45
CA GLN A 250 5.81 -18.42 27.48
C GLN A 250 7.01 -17.49 27.73
N GLY A 251 7.10 -16.36 27.03
CA GLY A 251 8.17 -15.39 27.20
C GLY A 251 8.13 -14.71 28.58
N PRO A 252 9.27 -14.25 29.12
CA PRO A 252 9.32 -13.55 30.41
C PRO A 252 8.62 -12.18 30.38
N SER A 253 8.34 -11.65 29.19
CA SER A 253 7.68 -10.36 28.95
C SER A 253 6.66 -10.49 27.81
N SER A 254 5.68 -11.39 27.98
CA SER A 254 4.65 -11.64 26.96
C SER A 254 3.83 -10.40 26.64
N ASP A 255 3.85 -9.98 25.38
CA ASP A 255 2.98 -8.91 24.89
C ASP A 255 1.62 -9.50 24.51
N CYS A 256 0.59 -9.21 25.32
CA CYS A 256 -0.75 -9.74 25.15
C CYS A 256 -1.43 -9.24 23.86
N LEU A 257 -1.06 -8.05 23.34
CA LEU A 257 -1.57 -7.55 22.06
C LEU A 257 -0.91 -8.28 20.89
N ARG A 258 0.40 -8.49 20.98
CA ARG A 258 1.13 -9.27 19.97
C ARG A 258 0.63 -10.71 19.93
N LEU A 259 0.41 -11.32 21.10
CA LEU A 259 -0.16 -12.67 21.22
C LEU A 259 -1.53 -12.76 20.55
N GLN A 260 -2.41 -11.79 20.78
CA GLN A 260 -3.71 -11.72 20.12
C GLN A 260 -3.58 -11.61 18.60
N ASN A 261 -2.69 -10.74 18.10
CA ASN A 261 -2.46 -10.59 16.66
C ASN A 261 -1.93 -11.90 16.02
N LEU A 262 -1.07 -12.64 16.72
CA LEU A 262 -0.58 -13.95 16.27
C LEU A 262 -1.71 -15.00 16.27
N ALA A 263 -2.56 -15.00 17.29
CA ALA A 263 -3.74 -15.87 17.37
C ALA A 263 -4.75 -15.57 16.25
N ASP A 264 -5.01 -14.29 15.96
CA ASP A 264 -5.88 -13.86 14.87
C ASP A 264 -5.29 -14.26 13.49
N SER A 265 -3.97 -14.12 13.31
CA SER A 265 -3.30 -14.60 12.09
C SER A 265 -3.41 -16.11 11.93
N PHE A 266 -3.21 -16.89 13.01
CA PHE A 266 -3.40 -18.34 12.98
C PHE A 266 -4.85 -18.72 12.67
N LYS A 267 -5.80 -18.00 13.26
CA LYS A 267 -7.23 -18.16 12.99
C LYS A 267 -7.58 -17.86 11.53
N GLU A 268 -6.98 -16.84 10.93
CA GLU A 268 -7.14 -16.54 9.50
C GLU A 268 -6.57 -17.68 8.64
N HIS A 269 -5.40 -18.22 8.96
CA HIS A 269 -4.83 -19.37 8.25
C HIS A 269 -5.75 -20.60 8.32
N ALA A 270 -6.21 -20.96 9.51
CA ALA A 270 -7.11 -22.09 9.70
C ALA A 270 -8.51 -21.85 9.09
N LYS A 271 -9.00 -20.61 9.04
CA LYS A 271 -10.22 -20.24 8.30
C LYS A 271 -10.06 -20.45 6.80
N ASN A 272 -8.92 -20.07 6.23
CA ASN A 272 -8.63 -20.30 4.82
C ASN A 272 -8.52 -21.80 4.51
N LEU A 273 -7.95 -22.59 5.42
CA LEU A 273 -7.94 -24.05 5.30
C LEU A 273 -9.35 -24.67 5.34
N MET A 274 -10.22 -24.20 6.24
CA MET A 274 -11.61 -24.65 6.29
C MET A 274 -12.43 -24.20 5.07
N LEU A 275 -12.08 -23.07 4.47
CA LEU A 275 -12.66 -22.66 3.18
C LEU A 275 -12.29 -23.67 2.09
N LEU A 276 -11.00 -24.06 2.00
CA LEU A 276 -10.55 -25.09 1.06
C LEU A 276 -11.21 -26.45 1.33
N ASP A 277 -11.33 -26.84 2.60
CA ASP A 277 -12.06 -28.06 3.01
C ASP A 277 -13.53 -28.05 2.55
N GLY A 278 -14.21 -26.92 2.72
CA GLY A 278 -15.59 -26.74 2.28
C GLY A 278 -15.76 -26.88 0.77
N LEU A 279 -14.81 -26.35 -0.01
CA LEU A 279 -14.81 -26.45 -1.48
C LEU A 279 -14.46 -27.84 -1.96
N ALA A 280 -13.44 -28.45 -1.36
CA ALA A 280 -13.10 -29.84 -1.62
C ALA A 280 -14.30 -30.76 -1.34
N ASN A 281 -15.05 -30.49 -0.26
CA ASN A 281 -16.25 -31.25 0.09
C ASN A 281 -17.40 -31.01 -0.89
N ALA A 282 -17.59 -29.78 -1.39
CA ALA A 282 -18.59 -29.49 -2.42
C ALA A 282 -18.30 -30.27 -3.72
N GLU A 283 -17.02 -30.48 -4.04
CA GLU A 283 -16.57 -31.22 -5.21
C GLU A 283 -16.28 -32.71 -4.97
N ALA A 284 -16.40 -33.19 -3.73
CA ALA A 284 -16.14 -34.58 -3.38
C ALA A 284 -17.04 -35.54 -4.16
N GLY A 285 -18.27 -35.14 -4.46
CA GLY A 285 -19.20 -35.92 -5.29
C GLY A 285 -18.74 -36.12 -6.74
N LEU A 286 -17.82 -35.28 -7.24
CA LEU A 286 -17.23 -35.36 -8.58
C LEU A 286 -15.87 -36.07 -8.57
N GLY A 287 -15.33 -36.42 -7.39
CA GLY A 287 -14.00 -37.01 -7.25
C GLY A 287 -12.85 -36.03 -7.53
N THR A 288 -13.12 -34.72 -7.64
CA THR A 288 -12.12 -33.69 -7.96
C THR A 288 -11.72 -32.83 -6.76
N GLY A 289 -12.28 -33.08 -5.57
CA GLY A 289 -12.07 -32.24 -4.38
C GLY A 289 -10.61 -32.08 -3.97
N ASP A 290 -9.74 -33.06 -4.23
CA ASP A 290 -8.32 -33.01 -3.85
C ASP A 290 -7.51 -31.96 -4.62
N ARG A 291 -8.04 -31.48 -5.76
CA ARG A 291 -7.35 -30.50 -6.59
C ARG A 291 -7.05 -29.20 -5.83
N TRP A 292 -7.93 -28.79 -4.92
CA TRP A 292 -7.75 -27.57 -4.13
C TRP A 292 -6.46 -27.55 -3.32
N PHE A 293 -6.00 -28.72 -2.86
CA PHE A 293 -4.74 -28.86 -2.13
C PHE A 293 -3.57 -29.16 -3.09
N LYS A 294 -3.74 -30.13 -4.01
CA LYS A 294 -2.67 -30.56 -4.94
C LYS A 294 -2.25 -29.48 -5.92
N GLU A 295 -3.20 -28.76 -6.52
CA GLU A 295 -2.89 -27.74 -7.52
C GLU A 295 -2.14 -26.57 -6.90
N THR A 296 -2.51 -26.16 -5.68
CA THR A 296 -1.81 -25.11 -4.94
C THR A 296 -0.36 -25.48 -4.65
N ASP A 297 -0.10 -26.73 -4.23
CA ASP A 297 1.24 -27.26 -4.00
C ASP A 297 2.07 -27.37 -5.31
N GLU A 298 1.46 -27.87 -6.37
CA GLU A 298 2.08 -27.96 -7.69
C GLU A 298 2.47 -26.58 -8.23
N GLU A 299 1.57 -25.61 -8.15
CA GLU A 299 1.82 -24.23 -8.57
C GLU A 299 2.92 -23.58 -7.74
N ALA A 300 2.88 -23.73 -6.42
CA ALA A 300 3.94 -23.24 -5.55
C ALA A 300 5.30 -23.81 -5.95
N LYS A 301 5.38 -25.12 -6.23
CA LYS A 301 6.62 -25.77 -6.68
C LYS A 301 7.11 -25.22 -8.01
N ILE A 302 6.23 -25.10 -9.00
CA ILE A 302 6.57 -24.58 -10.33
C ILE A 302 7.13 -23.16 -10.24
N VAL A 303 6.48 -22.30 -9.46
CA VAL A 303 6.87 -20.90 -9.33
C VAL A 303 8.18 -20.75 -8.55
N VAL A 304 8.41 -21.58 -7.50
CA VAL A 304 9.69 -21.62 -6.78
C VAL A 304 10.83 -22.14 -7.66
N ASP A 305 10.58 -23.15 -8.48
CA ASP A 305 11.55 -23.67 -9.45
C ASP A 305 11.91 -22.60 -10.49
N LEU A 306 10.91 -21.85 -10.96
CA LEU A 306 11.12 -20.72 -11.87
C LEU A 306 12.01 -19.64 -11.23
N ALA A 307 11.65 -19.18 -10.02
CA ALA A 307 12.43 -18.18 -9.30
C ALA A 307 13.87 -18.66 -9.04
N SER A 308 14.06 -19.95 -8.82
CA SER A 308 15.39 -20.56 -8.66
C SER A 308 16.21 -20.55 -9.95
N ARG A 309 15.57 -20.81 -11.11
CA ARG A 309 16.22 -20.72 -12.43
C ARG A 309 16.58 -19.28 -12.78
N GLU A 310 15.69 -18.32 -12.50
CA GLU A 310 15.95 -16.90 -12.70
C GLU A 310 17.10 -16.41 -11.82
N ALA A 311 17.11 -16.81 -10.55
CA ALA A 311 18.22 -16.54 -9.65
C ALA A 311 19.54 -17.13 -10.18
N GLN A 312 19.55 -18.36 -10.69
CA GLN A 312 20.77 -18.96 -11.29
C GLN A 312 21.23 -18.24 -12.56
N ALA A 313 20.31 -17.87 -13.44
CA ALA A 313 20.60 -17.10 -14.65
C ALA A 313 21.16 -15.71 -14.30
N LEU A 314 20.56 -15.05 -13.31
CA LEU A 314 21.00 -13.75 -12.81
C LEU A 314 22.39 -13.84 -12.16
N ALA A 315 22.61 -14.84 -11.30
CA ALA A 315 23.89 -15.10 -10.66
C ALA A 315 25.01 -15.31 -11.71
N SER A 316 24.70 -16.09 -12.76
CA SER A 316 25.61 -16.31 -13.89
C SER A 316 25.90 -15.02 -14.66
N SER A 317 24.88 -14.18 -14.89
CA SER A 317 25.05 -12.88 -15.58
C SER A 317 25.89 -11.88 -14.78
N LEU A 318 25.86 -11.96 -13.45
CA LEU A 318 26.61 -11.11 -12.54
C LEU A 318 28.00 -11.65 -12.20
N GLY A 319 28.32 -12.89 -12.59
CA GLY A 319 29.56 -13.57 -12.20
C GLY A 319 29.63 -13.90 -10.70
N SER A 320 28.48 -14.04 -10.04
CA SER A 320 28.35 -14.36 -8.61
C SER A 320 27.86 -15.80 -8.40
N SER A 321 28.18 -16.43 -7.26
CA SER A 321 27.69 -17.78 -6.95
C SER A 321 26.20 -17.83 -6.58
N THR A 322 25.64 -16.71 -6.13
CA THR A 322 24.26 -16.56 -5.65
C THR A 322 23.71 -15.23 -6.13
N ALA A 323 22.44 -15.19 -6.55
CA ALA A 323 21.80 -13.95 -6.97
C ALA A 323 21.44 -13.06 -5.77
N PRO A 324 21.76 -11.75 -5.81
CA PRO A 324 21.21 -10.80 -4.84
C PRO A 324 19.69 -10.70 -4.96
N LEU A 325 18.96 -10.94 -3.87
CA LEU A 325 17.49 -10.92 -3.87
C LEU A 325 16.91 -9.61 -4.41
N ASP A 326 17.51 -8.47 -4.07
CA ASP A 326 17.01 -7.16 -4.50
C ASP A 326 17.18 -6.92 -6.02
N ILE A 327 18.27 -7.40 -6.61
CA ILE A 327 18.46 -7.36 -8.08
C ILE A 327 17.51 -8.34 -8.75
N LEU A 328 17.30 -9.54 -8.16
CA LEU A 328 16.33 -10.51 -8.67
C LEU A 328 14.92 -9.92 -8.69
N LEU A 329 14.50 -9.24 -7.62
CA LEU A 329 13.19 -8.59 -7.56
C LEU A 329 13.01 -7.50 -8.60
N HIS A 330 14.06 -6.75 -8.96
CA HIS A 330 13.94 -5.72 -10.00
C HIS A 330 14.02 -6.27 -11.44
N ARG A 331 14.84 -7.30 -11.69
CA ARG A 331 15.09 -7.81 -13.05
C ARG A 331 14.25 -9.03 -13.43
N GLY A 332 13.97 -9.89 -12.46
CA GLY A 332 13.15 -11.09 -12.63
C GLY A 332 11.70 -10.85 -12.24
N HIS A 333 10.97 -11.96 -12.10
CA HIS A 333 9.61 -11.93 -11.58
C HIS A 333 9.61 -11.74 -10.06
N SER A 334 8.43 -11.39 -9.51
CA SER A 334 8.25 -11.30 -8.06
C SER A 334 8.58 -12.63 -7.37
N TYR A 335 9.29 -12.56 -6.24
CA TYR A 335 9.81 -13.76 -5.59
C TYR A 335 8.70 -14.49 -4.82
N PRO A 336 8.42 -15.77 -5.12
CA PRO A 336 7.40 -16.55 -4.41
C PRO A 336 7.88 -16.93 -3.01
N VAL A 337 7.01 -16.72 -2.03
CA VAL A 337 7.14 -17.24 -0.68
C VAL A 337 5.88 -18.04 -0.39
N PRO A 338 5.85 -19.34 -0.75
CA PRO A 338 4.68 -20.16 -0.51
C PRO A 338 4.44 -20.28 0.99
N TYR A 339 3.16 -20.30 1.40
CA TYR A 339 2.79 -20.50 2.80
C TYR A 339 3.39 -19.45 3.76
N LEU A 340 3.40 -18.17 3.36
CA LEU A 340 3.85 -17.09 4.23
C LEU A 340 2.73 -16.53 5.12
N THR A 341 1.62 -16.13 4.52
CA THR A 341 0.51 -15.42 5.21
C THR A 341 -0.83 -16.11 5.05
N SER A 342 -0.89 -17.15 4.23
CA SER A 342 -2.09 -17.90 3.91
C SER A 342 -1.66 -19.29 3.42
N PRO A 343 -2.58 -20.28 3.34
CA PRO A 343 -2.27 -21.56 2.70
C PRO A 343 -2.08 -21.46 1.18
N PHE A 344 -1.98 -20.25 0.63
CA PHE A 344 -1.82 -19.97 -0.79
C PHE A 344 -0.46 -19.30 -1.06
N LEU A 345 -0.19 -19.05 -2.33
CA LEU A 345 1.05 -18.43 -2.78
C LEU A 345 1.10 -16.94 -2.41
N THR A 346 2.17 -16.53 -1.72
CA THR A 346 2.49 -15.11 -1.49
C THR A 346 3.67 -14.72 -2.36
N PHE A 347 3.68 -13.51 -2.90
CA PHE A 347 4.76 -12.96 -3.71
C PHE A 347 5.34 -11.73 -3.03
N ILE A 348 6.66 -11.65 -2.95
CA ILE A 348 7.37 -10.42 -2.64
C ILE A 348 7.50 -9.64 -3.93
N VAL A 349 6.78 -8.52 -4.01
CA VAL A 349 6.74 -7.66 -5.21
C VAL A 349 7.81 -6.58 -5.14
N GLY A 350 8.01 -6.01 -3.95
CA GLY A 350 9.00 -4.97 -3.69
C GLY A 350 9.56 -5.09 -2.28
N LEU A 351 10.86 -4.90 -2.16
CA LEU A 351 11.60 -5.01 -0.90
C LEU A 351 12.46 -3.77 -0.67
N PRO A 352 12.24 -3.04 0.44
CA PRO A 352 13.07 -1.87 0.68
C PRO A 352 14.53 -2.17 0.92
N PRO A 353 15.47 -1.34 0.44
CA PRO A 353 16.90 -1.52 0.65
C PRO A 353 17.25 -1.66 2.13
N ARG A 354 16.55 -0.95 3.02
CA ARG A 354 16.74 -1.07 4.48
C ARG A 354 16.40 -2.45 5.01
N ILE A 355 15.32 -3.06 4.52
CA ILE A 355 14.88 -4.40 4.95
C ILE A 355 15.84 -5.44 4.39
N TYR A 356 16.18 -5.36 3.10
CA TYR A 356 17.16 -6.24 2.45
C TYR A 356 18.51 -6.23 3.18
N LEU A 357 19.07 -5.04 3.46
CA LEU A 357 20.33 -4.92 4.20
C LEU A 357 20.24 -5.44 5.64
N SER A 358 19.06 -5.33 6.27
CA SER A 358 18.84 -5.88 7.62
C SER A 358 18.80 -7.41 7.60
N MET A 359 18.17 -8.01 6.59
CA MET A 359 18.16 -9.46 6.37
C MET A 359 19.58 -9.99 6.11
N LEU A 360 20.37 -9.30 5.28
CA LEU A 360 21.78 -9.67 5.04
C LEU A 360 22.61 -9.64 6.33
N LYS A 361 22.41 -8.62 7.19
CA LYS A 361 23.07 -8.55 8.50
C LYS A 361 22.65 -9.69 9.42
N ALA A 362 21.35 -10.01 9.44
CA ALA A 362 20.81 -11.10 10.24
C ALA A 362 21.37 -12.46 9.81
N GLN A 363 21.47 -12.68 8.51
CA GLN A 363 22.06 -13.89 7.95
C GLN A 363 23.56 -13.98 8.26
N SER A 364 24.30 -12.87 8.20
CA SER A 364 25.71 -12.87 8.60
C SER A 364 25.91 -13.20 10.08
N ALA A 365 24.93 -12.91 10.93
CA ALA A 365 24.96 -13.24 12.36
C ALA A 365 24.56 -14.69 12.64
N ALA A 366 23.66 -15.25 11.82
CA ALA A 366 23.31 -16.66 11.83
C ALA A 366 24.45 -17.46 11.16
N SER A 367 25.49 -17.80 11.91
CA SER A 367 26.65 -18.58 11.45
C SER A 367 26.26 -19.98 10.96
N SER A 368 25.69 -20.10 9.76
CA SER A 368 25.35 -21.39 9.17
C SER A 368 26.63 -22.02 8.61
N THR A 369 27.09 -23.08 9.27
CA THR A 369 28.24 -23.91 8.85
C THR A 369 27.95 -24.77 7.62
N LEU A 370 26.73 -24.73 7.09
CA LEU A 370 26.33 -25.48 5.91
C LEU A 370 26.62 -24.66 4.65
N PRO A 371 27.24 -25.25 3.61
CA PRO A 371 27.40 -24.58 2.33
C PRO A 371 26.02 -24.22 1.78
N ASN A 372 25.76 -22.92 1.61
CA ASN A 372 24.50 -22.40 1.06
C ASN A 372 24.29 -22.99 -0.34
N GLN A 373 23.41 -23.97 -0.46
CA GLN A 373 22.90 -24.48 -1.74
C GLN A 373 21.80 -23.57 -2.31
N ASN A 374 21.57 -22.41 -1.69
CA ASN A 374 20.51 -21.50 -2.07
C ASN A 374 20.88 -20.76 -3.37
N SER A 375 19.91 -20.62 -4.27
CA SER A 375 20.05 -19.84 -5.51
C SER A 375 20.15 -18.33 -5.25
N VAL A 376 19.62 -17.89 -4.10
CA VAL A 376 19.57 -16.49 -3.66
C VAL A 376 20.48 -16.28 -2.45
N ASP A 377 21.00 -15.06 -2.31
CA ASP A 377 21.89 -14.66 -1.21
C ASP A 377 21.23 -14.70 0.18
N ILE A 378 19.89 -14.60 0.26
CA ILE A 378 19.12 -14.72 1.50
C ILE A 378 18.48 -16.11 1.64
N SER A 379 18.64 -16.75 2.79
CA SER A 379 17.99 -18.03 3.09
C SER A 379 16.46 -17.90 3.15
N PRO A 380 15.69 -18.80 2.54
CA PRO A 380 14.23 -18.73 2.53
C PRO A 380 13.61 -18.76 3.94
N ALA A 381 14.26 -19.42 4.91
CA ALA A 381 13.83 -19.41 6.31
C ALA A 381 13.93 -18.01 6.94
N ILE A 382 15.07 -17.34 6.75
CA ILE A 382 15.29 -15.97 7.24
C ILE A 382 14.34 -15.01 6.50
N LEU A 383 14.18 -15.19 5.20
CA LEU A 383 13.28 -14.38 4.39
C LEU A 383 11.84 -14.49 4.89
N GLY A 384 11.34 -15.72 5.08
CA GLY A 384 9.99 -15.97 5.61
C GLY A 384 9.79 -15.31 6.97
N ASP A 385 10.70 -15.53 7.92
CA ASP A 385 10.61 -14.97 9.26
C ASP A 385 10.66 -13.43 9.24
N TYR A 386 11.56 -12.82 8.48
CA TYR A 386 11.68 -11.37 8.41
C TYR A 386 10.47 -10.72 7.73
N VAL A 387 10.01 -11.28 6.60
CA VAL A 387 8.87 -10.73 5.87
C VAL A 387 7.58 -10.90 6.67
N PHE A 388 7.40 -12.03 7.35
CA PHE A 388 6.26 -12.27 8.23
C PHE A 388 6.18 -11.24 9.36
N ASN A 389 7.32 -10.87 9.95
CA ASN A 389 7.38 -9.90 11.03
C ASN A 389 7.32 -8.43 10.55
N ASN A 390 7.65 -8.15 9.28
CA ASN A 390 7.73 -6.80 8.72
C ASN A 390 6.80 -6.60 7.51
N ARG A 391 5.59 -7.18 7.56
CA ARG A 391 4.62 -7.13 6.44
C ARG A 391 4.29 -5.71 5.98
N SER A 392 4.18 -4.75 6.90
CA SER A 392 3.88 -3.34 6.56
C SER A 392 5.02 -2.63 5.83
N SER A 393 6.24 -3.16 5.89
CA SER A 393 7.40 -2.57 5.22
C SER A 393 7.69 -3.21 3.87
N CYS A 394 7.10 -4.34 3.53
CA CYS A 394 7.32 -5.02 2.25
C CYS A 394 6.06 -4.90 1.38
N THR A 395 6.23 -4.78 0.06
CA THR A 395 5.07 -4.87 -0.85
C THR A 395 4.83 -6.34 -1.15
N LEU A 396 3.77 -6.90 -0.55
CA LEU A 396 3.39 -8.30 -0.68
C LEU A 396 2.11 -8.42 -1.49
N ALA A 397 2.02 -9.48 -2.28
CA ALA A 397 0.81 -9.85 -2.98
C ALA A 397 0.47 -11.29 -2.62
N THR A 398 -0.65 -11.50 -1.95
CA THR A 398 -1.10 -12.81 -1.48
C THR A 398 -2.24 -13.27 -2.34
N LEU A 399 -2.08 -14.41 -3.00
CA LEU A 399 -3.18 -15.06 -3.68
C LEU A 399 -4.15 -15.56 -2.60
N LYS A 400 -5.41 -15.13 -2.63
CA LYS A 400 -6.43 -15.54 -1.66
C LYS A 400 -7.70 -15.91 -2.41
N LEU A 401 -8.40 -16.89 -1.86
CA LEU A 401 -9.73 -17.22 -2.34
C LEU A 401 -10.75 -16.37 -1.60
N SER A 402 -11.51 -15.54 -2.33
CA SER A 402 -12.52 -14.68 -1.72
C SER A 402 -13.88 -14.84 -2.41
N SER A 403 -14.94 -14.68 -1.63
CA SER A 403 -16.30 -14.59 -2.17
C SER A 403 -16.52 -13.19 -2.71
N THR A 404 -17.11 -13.07 -3.89
CA THR A 404 -17.48 -11.77 -4.49
C THR A 404 -18.28 -10.89 -3.54
N THR A 405 -19.07 -11.49 -2.64
CA THR A 405 -19.96 -10.79 -1.71
C THR A 405 -19.28 -10.10 -0.53
N ASP A 406 -18.03 -10.47 -0.18
CA ASP A 406 -17.38 -10.02 1.06
C ASP A 406 -16.59 -8.71 0.91
N THR A 407 -16.42 -8.17 -0.30
CA THR A 407 -15.65 -6.93 -0.52
C THR A 407 -16.56 -5.77 -0.97
N PRO A 408 -17.09 -4.97 -0.02
CA PRO A 408 -17.94 -3.81 -0.34
C PRO A 408 -17.18 -2.64 -1.00
N ASN A 409 -15.83 -2.66 -0.97
CA ASN A 409 -15.00 -1.54 -1.45
C ASN A 409 -14.01 -1.92 -2.56
N SER A 410 -14.07 -3.16 -3.09
CA SER A 410 -13.20 -3.55 -4.21
C SER A 410 -13.89 -3.20 -5.52
N ILE A 411 -13.15 -2.62 -6.46
CA ILE A 411 -13.57 -2.20 -7.82
C ILE A 411 -14.08 -3.40 -8.68
N SER A 412 -14.17 -4.59 -8.09
CA SER A 412 -14.38 -5.90 -8.71
C SER A 412 -15.85 -6.26 -9.02
N HIS A 413 -16.80 -5.33 -8.94
CA HIS A 413 -18.24 -5.64 -9.16
C HIS A 413 -18.74 -5.35 -10.58
N LEU A 414 -17.92 -4.78 -11.47
CA LEU A 414 -18.32 -4.51 -12.86
C LEU A 414 -17.91 -5.57 -13.88
N THR A 415 -17.20 -6.62 -13.48
CA THR A 415 -17.02 -7.80 -14.33
C THR A 415 -18.33 -8.59 -14.35
N THR A 416 -19.15 -8.26 -15.35
CA THR A 416 -20.36 -8.94 -15.78
C THR A 416 -20.26 -10.47 -15.69
N LEU A 417 -20.95 -11.02 -14.68
CA LEU A 417 -21.77 -12.25 -14.59
C LEU A 417 -21.55 -13.52 -15.43
N LEU A 418 -20.55 -13.65 -16.31
CA LEU A 418 -20.16 -14.94 -16.88
C LEU A 418 -18.65 -14.90 -17.20
N PRO A 419 -17.87 -16.01 -17.01
CA PRO A 419 -16.71 -16.19 -17.87
C PRO A 419 -17.23 -16.05 -19.29
N PRO A 420 -16.66 -15.22 -20.17
CA PRO A 420 -17.21 -15.10 -21.51
C PRO A 420 -17.17 -16.48 -22.13
N THR A 421 -18.34 -17.12 -22.22
CA THR A 421 -18.60 -18.25 -23.10
C THR A 421 -18.63 -17.66 -24.50
N PHE A 422 -17.46 -17.19 -24.96
CA PHE A 422 -17.21 -17.13 -26.37
C PHE A 422 -17.23 -18.59 -26.82
N ALA A 423 -18.34 -18.95 -27.47
CA ALA A 423 -18.29 -19.97 -28.49
C ALA A 423 -17.03 -19.69 -29.33
N LEU A 424 -16.24 -20.73 -29.56
CA LEU A 424 -15.14 -20.75 -30.50
C LEU A 424 -15.65 -20.24 -31.86
N LEU A 425 -15.61 -18.93 -32.06
CA LEU A 425 -15.54 -18.32 -33.37
C LEU A 425 -14.08 -17.94 -33.54
N SER A 426 -13.36 -18.90 -34.08
CA SER A 426 -12.20 -18.65 -34.91
C SER A 426 -12.58 -17.62 -35.96
N ASP A 427 -12.35 -16.35 -35.68
CA ASP A 427 -11.91 -15.47 -36.75
C ASP A 427 -10.91 -14.45 -36.25
N GLN A 428 -9.75 -14.57 -36.86
CA GLN A 428 -8.49 -13.95 -36.54
C GLN A 428 -8.51 -12.58 -37.25
N THR A 429 -9.05 -11.54 -36.61
CA THR A 429 -9.00 -10.19 -37.19
C THR A 429 -8.54 -9.13 -36.18
N ASP A 430 -7.27 -8.77 -36.32
CA ASP A 430 -6.68 -7.42 -36.19
C ASP A 430 -6.96 -6.55 -34.95
N TYR A 431 -6.82 -7.09 -33.73
CA TYR A 431 -6.60 -6.29 -32.52
C TYR A 431 -5.13 -6.23 -32.06
N THR A 432 -4.22 -6.85 -32.80
CA THR A 432 -2.77 -6.84 -32.51
C THR A 432 -2.08 -5.51 -32.86
N ALA A 433 -2.73 -4.60 -33.61
CA ALA A 433 -2.09 -3.37 -34.09
C ALA A 433 -2.10 -2.20 -33.08
N LEU A 434 -3.01 -2.18 -32.09
CA LEU A 434 -3.07 -1.10 -31.08
C LEU A 434 -2.34 -1.43 -29.77
N LEU A 435 -1.98 -2.70 -29.55
CA LEU A 435 -1.07 -3.14 -28.48
C LEU A 435 0.38 -3.32 -28.97
N SER A 436 0.65 -2.99 -30.24
CA SER A 436 1.95 -3.15 -30.90
C SER A 436 2.89 -1.94 -30.74
N VAL A 437 2.48 -0.90 -30.01
CA VAL A 437 3.30 0.30 -29.79
C VAL A 437 3.44 0.57 -28.30
N ASP A 438 3.99 -0.40 -27.57
CA ASP A 438 4.67 -0.08 -26.31
C ASP A 438 6.04 -0.78 -26.28
N PRO A 439 7.15 -0.04 -26.42
CA PRO A 439 8.51 -0.60 -26.48
C PRO A 439 8.97 -1.27 -25.18
N LEU A 440 8.14 -1.30 -24.13
CA LEU A 440 8.42 -2.01 -22.87
C LEU A 440 7.94 -3.47 -22.86
N THR A 441 7.00 -3.87 -23.73
CA THR A 441 6.64 -5.30 -23.89
C THR A 441 7.55 -6.05 -24.85
N ALA A 442 8.28 -5.34 -25.72
CA ALA A 442 9.24 -5.92 -26.67
C ALA A 442 10.63 -6.19 -26.08
N THR A 443 10.88 -5.82 -24.81
CA THR A 443 12.18 -5.94 -24.15
C THR A 443 12.15 -6.80 -22.89
N LEU A 444 11.05 -7.51 -22.62
CA LEU A 444 11.15 -8.76 -21.85
C LEU A 444 12.04 -9.70 -22.68
N PRO A 445 13.27 -10.03 -22.25
CA PRO A 445 14.03 -11.08 -22.92
C PRO A 445 13.18 -12.34 -22.76
N GLU A 446 12.51 -12.82 -23.81
CA GLU A 446 11.54 -13.96 -23.79
C GLU A 446 11.69 -14.82 -22.52
N PRO A 447 11.00 -14.47 -21.41
CA PRO A 447 11.29 -15.11 -20.12
C PRO A 447 10.64 -16.50 -20.05
N THR A 448 10.03 -16.93 -21.16
CA THR A 448 9.34 -18.19 -21.33
C THR A 448 10.23 -19.30 -21.87
N HIS A 449 11.54 -19.09 -22.07
CA HIS A 449 12.49 -20.19 -22.31
C HIS A 449 12.67 -21.06 -21.05
N GLY A 450 11.60 -21.70 -20.58
CA GLY A 450 11.64 -22.63 -19.46
C GLY A 450 10.32 -22.83 -18.72
N ILE A 451 9.33 -21.95 -18.90
CA ILE A 451 7.98 -22.18 -18.36
C ILE A 451 7.14 -22.83 -19.46
N PRO A 452 6.70 -24.08 -19.28
CA PRO A 452 5.70 -24.67 -20.15
C PRO A 452 4.48 -23.75 -20.26
N GLN A 453 4.12 -23.36 -21.48
CA GLN A 453 3.00 -22.44 -21.74
C GLN A 453 1.69 -22.95 -21.10
N GLU A 454 1.53 -24.27 -20.99
CA GLU A 454 0.46 -24.95 -20.25
C GLU A 454 0.28 -24.47 -18.80
N HIS A 455 1.34 -24.07 -18.11
CA HIS A 455 1.24 -23.57 -16.73
C HIS A 455 0.81 -22.10 -16.65
N LEU A 456 1.18 -21.28 -17.66
CA LEU A 456 0.75 -19.87 -17.73
C LEU A 456 -0.72 -19.74 -18.14
N ASP A 457 -1.19 -20.69 -18.96
CA ASP A 457 -2.57 -20.77 -19.41
C ASP A 457 -3.48 -21.57 -18.47
N ARG A 458 -2.91 -22.13 -17.38
CA ARG A 458 -3.69 -22.84 -16.35
C ARG A 458 -4.69 -21.87 -15.73
N VAL A 459 -5.97 -22.21 -15.87
CA VAL A 459 -7.09 -21.47 -15.29
C VAL A 459 -7.27 -21.94 -13.86
N PHE A 460 -7.26 -21.00 -12.92
CA PHE A 460 -7.53 -21.31 -11.52
C PHE A 460 -8.96 -21.84 -11.37
N PRO A 461 -9.19 -22.82 -10.48
CA PRO A 461 -10.52 -23.36 -10.27
C PRO A 461 -11.45 -22.25 -9.75
N THR A 462 -12.64 -22.14 -10.36
CA THR A 462 -13.70 -21.24 -9.93
C THR A 462 -14.90 -22.05 -9.47
N VAL A 463 -15.48 -21.64 -8.34
CA VAL A 463 -16.67 -22.31 -7.79
C VAL A 463 -17.84 -21.37 -7.90
N THR A 464 -18.83 -21.79 -8.70
CA THR A 464 -20.15 -21.19 -8.68
C THR A 464 -20.94 -21.91 -7.60
N GLU A 465 -21.21 -21.23 -6.48
CA GLU A 465 -22.11 -21.82 -5.48
C GLU A 465 -23.51 -21.94 -6.07
N PRO A 466 -24.28 -23.01 -5.77
CA PRO A 466 -25.66 -23.12 -6.23
C PRO A 466 -26.51 -21.98 -5.67
N ALA A 467 -27.42 -21.44 -6.48
CA ALA A 467 -28.26 -20.31 -6.08
C ALA A 467 -29.07 -20.70 -4.84
N PRO A 468 -29.11 -19.86 -3.79
CA PRO A 468 -30.03 -20.09 -2.70
C PRO A 468 -31.46 -20.07 -3.25
N GLU A 469 -32.22 -21.16 -3.05
CA GLU A 469 -33.59 -21.31 -3.56
C GLU A 469 -34.53 -20.17 -3.14
N SER A 470 -34.16 -19.41 -2.10
CA SER A 470 -34.95 -18.32 -1.53
C SER A 470 -34.95 -17.02 -2.32
N ASP A 471 -34.03 -16.78 -3.25
CA ASP A 471 -34.00 -15.52 -4.02
C ASP A 471 -33.32 -15.67 -5.41
N PRO A 472 -34.10 -15.92 -6.48
CA PRO A 472 -33.57 -16.13 -7.83
C PRO A 472 -33.02 -14.85 -8.48
N LEU A 473 -33.23 -13.67 -7.89
CA LEU A 473 -32.73 -12.40 -8.41
C LEU A 473 -31.36 -12.02 -7.84
N LYS A 474 -30.90 -12.67 -6.77
CA LYS A 474 -29.60 -12.37 -6.19
C LYS A 474 -28.50 -13.02 -7.04
N PRO A 475 -27.50 -12.25 -7.53
CA PRO A 475 -26.40 -12.81 -8.30
C PRO A 475 -25.69 -13.88 -7.49
N LEU A 476 -25.44 -15.02 -8.13
CA LEU A 476 -24.75 -16.16 -7.51
C LEU A 476 -23.37 -15.71 -7.00
N PRO A 477 -23.02 -15.97 -5.73
CA PRO A 477 -21.68 -15.71 -5.24
C PRO A 477 -20.71 -16.63 -5.97
N VAL A 478 -19.86 -16.04 -6.80
CA VAL A 478 -18.75 -16.74 -7.45
C VAL A 478 -17.54 -16.61 -6.52
N LYS A 479 -17.00 -17.74 -6.09
CA LYS A 479 -15.71 -17.76 -5.38
C LYS A 479 -14.60 -17.85 -6.42
N GLY A 480 -13.71 -16.86 -6.36
CA GLY A 480 -12.61 -16.72 -7.30
C GLY A 480 -11.34 -16.28 -6.60
N TYR A 481 -10.22 -16.52 -7.27
CA TYR A 481 -8.92 -16.10 -6.78
C TYR A 481 -8.76 -14.59 -6.92
N VAL A 482 -8.24 -14.00 -5.87
CA VAL A 482 -7.97 -12.58 -5.75
C VAL A 482 -6.53 -12.42 -5.28
N LEU A 483 -5.79 -11.57 -5.96
CA LEU A 483 -4.48 -11.12 -5.53
C LEU A 483 -4.68 -9.95 -4.57
N ASP A 484 -4.42 -10.18 -3.29
CA ASP A 484 -4.58 -9.24 -2.18
C ASP A 484 -3.23 -8.59 -1.83
N PHE A 485 -3.17 -7.25 -1.89
CA PHE A 485 -1.98 -6.46 -1.54
C PHE A 485 -1.97 -6.00 -0.07
N GLY A 486 -2.88 -6.55 0.75
CA GLY A 486 -2.96 -6.27 2.18
C GLY A 486 -3.70 -4.97 2.51
N ASN A 487 -3.75 -4.64 3.81
CA ASN A 487 -4.63 -3.61 4.33
C ASN A 487 -4.32 -2.18 3.84
N GLU A 488 -3.06 -1.89 3.53
CA GLU A 488 -2.66 -0.57 3.01
C GLU A 488 -2.83 -0.45 1.49
N GLY A 489 -2.87 -1.59 0.78
CA GLY A 489 -2.83 -1.65 -0.67
C GLY A 489 -1.58 -1.00 -1.29
N VAL A 490 -1.57 -0.91 -2.62
CA VAL A 490 -0.52 -0.20 -3.37
C VAL A 490 -1.12 1.04 -4.00
N VAL A 491 -0.50 2.20 -3.78
CA VAL A 491 -0.91 3.44 -4.44
C VAL A 491 -0.48 3.39 -5.90
N MET A 492 -1.45 3.40 -6.82
CA MET A 492 -1.27 3.30 -8.26
C MET A 492 -1.53 4.64 -8.94
N ARG A 493 -0.71 4.93 -9.95
CA ARG A 493 -0.94 6.00 -10.93
C ARG A 493 -2.09 5.64 -11.87
N ARG A 494 -2.73 6.64 -12.47
CA ARG A 494 -3.81 6.40 -13.45
C ARG A 494 -3.33 5.57 -14.63
N GLU A 495 -2.16 5.89 -15.16
CA GLU A 495 -1.54 5.16 -16.26
C GLU A 495 -1.30 3.67 -15.91
N ALA A 496 -0.83 3.39 -14.70
CA ALA A 496 -0.63 2.01 -14.25
C ALA A 496 -1.96 1.27 -14.07
N MET A 497 -3.01 1.95 -13.57
CA MET A 497 -4.36 1.38 -13.49
C MET A 497 -4.96 1.08 -14.87
N HIS A 498 -4.72 1.95 -15.85
CA HIS A 498 -5.12 1.72 -17.24
C HIS A 498 -4.40 0.54 -17.88
N ARG A 499 -3.10 0.38 -17.61
CA ARG A 499 -2.35 -0.81 -18.05
C ARG A 499 -2.88 -2.09 -17.40
N LEU A 500 -3.28 -2.03 -16.13
CA LEU A 500 -3.92 -3.15 -15.43
C LEU A 500 -5.28 -3.48 -16.03
N SER A 501 -6.14 -2.49 -16.30
CA SER A 501 -7.47 -2.73 -16.85
C SER A 501 -7.43 -3.32 -18.25
N GLY A 502 -6.55 -2.80 -19.12
CA GLY A 502 -6.35 -3.33 -20.47
C GLY A 502 -5.73 -4.72 -20.49
N GLY A 503 -4.80 -5.02 -19.57
CA GLY A 503 -4.11 -6.31 -19.53
C GLY A 503 -4.95 -7.49 -19.03
N LEU A 504 -5.99 -7.19 -18.24
CA LEU A 504 -6.88 -8.18 -17.62
C LEU A 504 -8.28 -8.22 -18.25
N ASP A 505 -8.50 -7.46 -19.32
CA ASP A 505 -9.79 -7.32 -19.99
C ASP A 505 -10.94 -7.06 -18.99
N LEU A 506 -10.70 -6.18 -18.01
CA LEU A 506 -11.65 -5.93 -16.93
C LEU A 506 -12.94 -5.23 -17.41
N GLY A 507 -13.09 -4.97 -18.71
CA GLY A 507 -14.19 -4.19 -19.28
C GLY A 507 -14.28 -2.77 -18.71
N MET A 508 -13.22 -2.31 -18.03
CA MET A 508 -13.18 -0.99 -17.41
C MET A 508 -12.77 0.04 -18.47
N ASP A 509 -13.78 0.62 -19.13
CA ASP A 509 -13.62 1.90 -19.82
C ASP A 509 -13.42 3.01 -18.77
N ILE A 510 -12.23 3.07 -18.17
CA ILE A 510 -11.83 4.14 -17.25
C ILE A 510 -11.91 5.49 -17.97
N ASP A 511 -11.71 5.51 -19.30
CA ASP A 511 -11.88 6.70 -20.13
C ASP A 511 -13.33 6.94 -20.58
N GLY A 512 -14.20 5.92 -20.63
CA GLY A 512 -15.59 6.06 -21.11
C GLY A 512 -16.53 6.77 -20.13
N GLY A 513 -16.25 6.70 -18.82
CA GLY A 513 -17.05 7.38 -17.79
C GLY A 513 -16.56 8.80 -17.42
N LEU A 514 -15.27 9.11 -17.66
CA LEU A 514 -14.63 10.37 -17.24
C LEU A 514 -14.16 11.22 -18.42
N GLY A 515 -13.93 10.64 -19.60
CA GLY A 515 -13.38 11.34 -20.76
C GLY A 515 -14.37 12.17 -21.58
N SER A 516 -15.68 11.98 -21.38
CA SER A 516 -16.71 12.78 -22.10
C SER A 516 -17.17 14.03 -21.34
N MET A 517 -16.68 14.25 -20.11
CA MET A 517 -16.81 15.51 -19.38
C MET A 517 -15.46 16.24 -19.34
N ASP A 518 -14.90 16.51 -20.52
CA ASP A 518 -13.76 17.43 -20.70
C ASP A 518 -14.15 18.92 -20.44
N GLY A 519 -15.32 19.14 -19.82
CA GLY A 519 -15.81 20.43 -19.37
C GLY A 519 -15.47 20.68 -17.91
N GLY A 520 -14.22 21.08 -17.62
CA GLY A 520 -13.85 21.95 -16.49
C GLY A 520 -14.08 21.51 -15.03
N PHE A 521 -14.76 20.41 -14.74
CA PHE A 521 -15.07 19.99 -13.36
C PHE A 521 -14.11 18.95 -12.77
N SER A 522 -13.31 18.28 -13.60
CA SER A 522 -12.35 17.24 -13.18
C SER A 522 -11.10 17.78 -12.46
N ASN A 523 -10.86 19.10 -12.46
CA ASN A 523 -9.76 19.74 -11.73
C ASN A 523 -10.12 20.20 -10.30
N PHE A 524 -11.32 19.93 -9.81
CA PHE A 524 -11.67 20.27 -8.43
C PHE A 524 -11.08 19.26 -7.44
N GLY A 525 -9.79 19.42 -7.15
CA GLY A 525 -9.18 19.12 -5.86
C GLY A 525 -9.00 17.66 -5.45
N SER A 526 -9.21 16.67 -6.33
CA SER A 526 -8.86 15.28 -5.98
C SER A 526 -7.37 15.19 -5.60
N PRO A 527 -7.01 14.51 -4.50
CA PRO A 527 -5.61 14.29 -4.17
C PRO A 527 -4.92 13.54 -5.31
N GLY A 528 -3.72 13.99 -5.68
CA GLY A 528 -2.86 13.26 -6.60
C GLY A 528 -2.38 11.95 -5.95
N TRP A 529 -1.87 11.03 -6.75
CA TRP A 529 -1.36 9.76 -6.21
C TRP A 529 -0.21 9.95 -5.21
N VAL A 530 0.61 11.00 -5.38
CA VAL A 530 1.65 11.35 -4.41
C VAL A 530 1.05 11.83 -3.10
N ASP A 531 -0.05 12.59 -3.14
CA ASP A 531 -0.73 13.04 -1.93
C ASP A 531 -1.28 11.84 -1.15
N LEU A 532 -1.94 10.89 -1.84
CA LEU A 532 -2.41 9.64 -1.23
C LEU A 532 -1.27 8.79 -0.64
N LEU A 533 -0.10 8.80 -1.30
CA LEU A 533 1.08 8.06 -0.85
C LEU A 533 1.70 8.65 0.42
N VAL A 534 1.77 9.98 0.49
CA VAL A 534 2.39 10.72 1.61
C VAL A 534 1.42 10.86 2.78
N ASP A 535 0.19 11.23 2.50
CA ASP A 535 -0.89 11.35 3.47
C ASP A 535 -2.16 10.71 2.90
N SER A 536 -2.42 9.47 3.33
CA SER A 536 -3.66 8.73 3.00
C SER A 536 -4.96 9.48 3.35
N LYS A 537 -4.89 10.54 4.16
CA LYS A 537 -6.04 11.37 4.57
C LYS A 537 -6.09 12.70 3.82
N ALA A 538 -5.17 12.96 2.90
CA ALA A 538 -5.18 14.18 2.10
C ALA A 538 -6.46 14.26 1.28
N ILE A 539 -7.20 15.36 1.45
CA ILE A 539 -8.44 15.65 0.69
C ILE A 539 -8.13 16.57 -0.49
N VAL A 540 -7.05 17.36 -0.41
CA VAL A 540 -6.70 18.39 -1.39
C VAL A 540 -5.25 18.18 -1.82
N GLN A 541 -4.98 18.36 -3.11
CA GLN A 541 -3.64 18.30 -3.67
C GLN A 541 -2.74 19.36 -3.03
N SER A 542 -1.59 18.94 -2.50
CA SER A 542 -0.60 19.87 -1.97
C SER A 542 0.24 20.45 -3.12
N PRO A 543 0.57 21.75 -3.12
CA PRO A 543 1.36 22.33 -4.21
C PRO A 543 2.82 21.90 -4.16
N ARG A 544 3.36 21.61 -2.96
CA ARG A 544 4.77 21.28 -2.76
C ARG A 544 4.97 20.52 -1.45
N TYR A 545 5.88 19.56 -1.49
CA TYR A 545 6.36 18.83 -0.32
C TYR A 545 7.83 19.13 -0.08
N VAL A 546 8.19 19.29 1.20
CA VAL A 546 9.56 19.52 1.65
C VAL A 546 9.99 18.36 2.54
N SER A 547 11.20 17.86 2.35
CA SER A 547 11.84 16.89 3.25
C SER A 547 13.28 17.30 3.50
N GLN A 548 13.72 17.30 4.75
CA GLN A 548 15.10 17.61 5.10
C GLN A 548 15.82 16.36 5.60
N VAL A 549 16.90 15.98 4.93
CA VAL A 549 17.78 14.89 5.36
C VAL A 549 19.02 15.50 6.00
N LYS A 550 19.15 15.34 7.32
CA LYS A 550 20.34 15.76 8.06
C LYS A 550 21.48 14.78 7.77
N ALA A 551 22.60 15.30 7.28
CA ALA A 551 23.80 14.50 7.10
C ALA A 551 24.43 14.15 8.45
N THR A 552 24.93 12.93 8.60
CA THR A 552 25.79 12.55 9.73
C THR A 552 27.22 13.01 9.44
N GLY A 553 27.64 14.16 9.99
CA GLY A 553 29.01 14.68 9.89
C GLY A 553 29.09 16.14 9.43
N SER A 554 30.22 16.52 8.83
CA SER A 554 30.50 17.88 8.32
C SER A 554 29.90 18.18 6.94
N ASN A 555 29.04 17.31 6.43
CA ASN A 555 28.41 17.53 5.13
C ASN A 555 27.16 18.40 5.30
N PRO A 556 26.82 19.22 4.30
CA PRO A 556 25.62 20.04 4.34
C PRO A 556 24.34 19.18 4.37
N ALA A 557 23.29 19.69 5.00
CA ALA A 557 21.98 19.02 5.00
C ALA A 557 21.37 19.05 3.59
N ILE A 558 20.58 18.05 3.22
CA ILE A 558 19.91 18.03 1.90
C ILE A 558 18.44 18.40 2.10
N GLN A 559 17.99 19.46 1.43
CA GLN A 559 16.59 19.90 1.43
C GLN A 559 15.95 19.48 0.12
N HIS A 560 15.03 18.53 0.17
CA HIS A 560 14.30 18.02 -0.98
C HIS A 560 12.99 18.75 -1.17
N PHE A 561 12.72 19.18 -2.40
CA PHE A 561 11.50 19.88 -2.79
C PHE A 561 10.79 19.08 -3.87
N LEU A 562 9.72 18.39 -3.50
CA LEU A 562 8.92 17.60 -4.42
C LEU A 562 7.75 18.44 -4.95
N SER A 563 7.68 18.57 -6.27
CA SER A 563 6.51 19.08 -6.97
C SER A 563 5.65 17.87 -7.36
N PRO A 564 4.54 17.60 -6.65
CA PRO A 564 3.75 16.40 -6.92
C PRO A 564 3.11 16.50 -8.32
N PRO A 565 3.08 15.41 -9.10
CA PRO A 565 2.38 15.36 -10.37
C PRO A 565 0.88 15.54 -10.15
N THR A 566 0.18 16.10 -11.14
CA THR A 566 -1.27 16.30 -11.15
C THR A 566 -2.06 15.05 -11.52
N ASP A 567 -1.39 13.89 -11.64
CA ASP A 567 -2.03 12.63 -12.02
C ASP A 567 -2.84 12.07 -10.84
N PRO A 568 -4.13 11.71 -11.02
CA PRO A 568 -4.92 11.10 -9.96
C PRO A 568 -4.34 9.75 -9.51
N GLY A 569 -4.60 9.42 -8.24
CA GLY A 569 -4.16 8.16 -7.66
C GLY A 569 -5.29 7.24 -7.24
N PHE A 570 -4.95 5.96 -7.17
CA PHE A 570 -5.84 4.89 -6.73
C PHE A 570 -5.12 4.03 -5.70
N VAL A 571 -5.84 3.44 -4.75
CA VAL A 571 -5.26 2.44 -3.85
C VAL A 571 -5.73 1.07 -4.33
N LEU A 572 -4.81 0.29 -4.88
CA LEU A 572 -5.05 -1.09 -5.28
C LEU A 572 -4.97 -1.98 -4.04
N GLY A 573 -6.13 -2.31 -3.48
CA GLY A 573 -6.23 -3.27 -2.37
C GLY A 573 -6.17 -4.72 -2.86
N SER A 574 -7.09 -5.09 -3.75
CA SER A 574 -7.21 -6.47 -4.22
C SER A 574 -7.73 -6.55 -5.65
N ILE A 575 -7.27 -7.54 -6.42
CA ILE A 575 -7.66 -7.70 -7.83
C ILE A 575 -7.96 -9.16 -8.17
N ARG A 576 -9.04 -9.41 -8.92
CA ARG A 576 -9.40 -10.76 -9.35
C ARG A 576 -8.45 -11.26 -10.42
N VAL A 577 -8.07 -12.52 -10.33
CA VAL A 577 -7.18 -13.18 -11.27
C VAL A 577 -7.76 -14.54 -11.64
N GLY A 578 -7.79 -14.85 -12.94
CA GLY A 578 -8.31 -16.12 -13.45
C GLY A 578 -7.20 -17.12 -13.79
N ARG A 579 -5.99 -16.63 -14.08
CA ARG A 579 -4.86 -17.43 -14.53
C ARG A 579 -3.56 -16.98 -13.87
N MET A 580 -2.55 -17.84 -13.90
CA MET A 580 -1.21 -17.48 -13.42
C MET A 580 -0.57 -16.39 -14.31
N SER A 581 -0.87 -16.37 -15.61
CA SER A 581 -0.45 -15.28 -16.51
C SER A 581 -1.02 -13.91 -16.09
N ASP A 582 -2.25 -13.87 -15.60
CA ASP A 582 -2.87 -12.65 -15.05
C ASP A 582 -2.11 -12.17 -13.81
N VAL A 583 -1.77 -13.10 -12.91
CA VAL A 583 -0.99 -12.80 -11.69
C VAL A 583 0.34 -12.15 -12.07
N TRP A 584 1.10 -12.74 -12.99
CA TRP A 584 2.38 -12.16 -13.41
C TRP A 584 2.25 -10.77 -14.02
N ARG A 585 1.28 -10.57 -14.91
CA ARG A 585 1.03 -9.25 -15.53
C ARG A 585 0.75 -8.18 -14.48
N VAL A 586 -0.09 -8.50 -13.50
CA VAL A 586 -0.40 -7.58 -12.40
C VAL A 586 0.87 -7.30 -11.58
N LEU A 587 1.61 -8.34 -11.21
CA LEU A 587 2.81 -8.22 -10.39
C LEU A 587 3.88 -7.36 -11.07
N GLU A 588 4.05 -7.44 -12.39
CA GLU A 588 5.00 -6.61 -13.12
C GLU A 588 4.64 -5.11 -13.08
N ILE A 589 3.36 -4.77 -13.26
CA ILE A 589 2.90 -3.38 -13.19
C ILE A 589 2.99 -2.86 -11.75
N VAL A 590 2.60 -3.68 -10.77
CA VAL A 590 2.65 -3.31 -9.36
C VAL A 590 4.09 -3.19 -8.87
N LYS A 591 5.03 -4.00 -9.37
CA LYS A 591 6.46 -3.91 -9.05
C LYS A 591 7.05 -2.55 -9.40
N GLU A 592 6.80 -2.08 -10.62
CA GLU A 592 7.26 -0.75 -11.06
C GLU A 592 6.69 0.36 -10.15
N GLN A 593 5.40 0.27 -9.83
CA GLN A 593 4.76 1.23 -8.94
C GLN A 593 5.24 1.11 -7.49
N ALA A 594 5.51 -0.10 -7.00
CA ALA A 594 6.03 -0.36 -5.66
C ALA A 594 7.41 0.28 -5.49
N TRP A 595 8.30 0.12 -6.48
CA TRP A 595 9.61 0.78 -6.51
C TRP A 595 9.48 2.31 -6.43
N LEU A 596 8.55 2.89 -7.20
CA LEU A 596 8.30 4.33 -7.22
C LEU A 596 7.77 4.82 -5.86
N ASN A 597 6.77 4.12 -5.31
CA ASN A 597 6.17 4.40 -4.02
C ASN A 597 7.22 4.34 -2.90
N GLU A 598 8.08 3.34 -2.94
CA GLU A 598 9.12 3.15 -1.95
C GLU A 598 10.19 4.23 -2.03
N THR A 599 10.61 4.61 -3.24
CA THR A 599 11.57 5.69 -3.46
C THR A 599 11.05 7.00 -2.88
N LEU A 600 9.77 7.32 -3.06
CA LEU A 600 9.16 8.50 -2.47
C LEU A 600 8.93 8.36 -0.96
N ARG A 601 8.54 7.19 -0.45
CA ARG A 601 8.38 6.92 1.00
C ARG A 601 9.71 6.92 1.76
N SER A 602 10.85 6.84 1.07
CA SER A 602 12.17 6.93 1.70
C SER A 602 12.43 8.31 2.35
N PHE A 603 11.63 9.32 2.01
CA PHE A 603 11.68 10.67 2.55
C PHE A 603 10.56 10.91 3.58
N GLN A 604 10.85 11.73 4.58
CA GLN A 604 9.85 12.23 5.53
C GLN A 604 9.27 13.54 5.00
N TRP A 605 8.32 13.44 4.09
CA TRP A 605 7.67 14.60 3.51
C TRP A 605 6.83 15.37 4.53
N ARG A 606 6.92 16.70 4.43
CA ARG A 606 6.04 17.65 5.09
C ARG A 606 5.45 18.54 4.01
N ILE A 607 4.18 18.90 4.16
CA ILE A 607 3.55 19.85 3.25
C ILE A 607 4.27 21.19 3.43
N ASP A 608 4.62 21.85 2.33
CA ASP A 608 5.11 23.22 2.32
C ASP A 608 3.95 24.16 2.68
N SER A 609 3.44 24.06 3.90
CA SER A 609 2.52 25.05 4.43
C SER A 609 3.34 26.32 4.56
N THR A 610 3.02 27.32 3.73
CA THR A 610 3.55 28.69 3.81
C THR A 610 3.92 29.02 5.25
N PRO A 611 5.16 29.46 5.54
CA PRO A 611 5.67 29.59 6.89
C PRO A 611 4.62 30.31 7.72
N THR A 612 3.98 29.57 8.63
CA THR A 612 3.27 30.21 9.72
C THR A 612 4.35 31.04 10.41
N LYS A 613 4.14 32.34 10.41
CA LYS A 613 5.11 33.40 10.68
C LYS A 613 5.75 33.35 12.08
N ASP A 614 5.52 32.28 12.84
CA ASP A 614 5.46 32.35 14.29
C ASP A 614 6.62 31.69 15.04
N GLU A 615 7.47 30.82 14.48
CA GLU A 615 8.45 30.14 15.37
C GLU A 615 9.91 29.92 14.90
N GLY A 616 10.38 30.41 13.73
CA GLY A 616 11.81 30.19 13.39
C GLY A 616 12.47 31.12 12.36
N GLU A 617 11.80 31.46 11.26
CA GLU A 617 12.46 32.17 10.16
C GLU A 617 12.82 33.63 10.46
N ALA A 618 12.07 34.31 11.34
CA ALA A 618 12.43 35.67 11.77
C ALA A 618 13.72 35.70 12.59
N ALA A 619 14.09 34.58 13.25
CA ALA A 619 15.35 34.45 13.97
C ALA A 619 16.50 34.01 13.05
N GLU A 620 16.23 33.22 12.02
CA GLU A 620 17.26 32.75 11.06
C GLU A 620 17.64 33.84 10.05
N VAL A 621 16.68 34.59 9.53
CA VAL A 621 16.93 35.74 8.63
C VAL A 621 17.59 36.91 9.38
N ALA A 622 17.29 37.08 10.67
CA ALA A 622 17.99 38.06 11.51
C ALA A 622 19.44 37.65 11.86
N LYS A 623 19.77 36.36 11.77
CA LYS A 623 21.11 35.81 12.02
C LYS A 623 21.99 35.84 10.76
N LEU A 624 21.40 35.60 9.59
CA LEU A 624 22.07 35.71 8.28
C LEU A 624 22.47 37.16 7.92
N LEU A 625 21.83 38.16 8.54
CA LEU A 625 22.17 39.58 8.36
C LEU A 625 23.21 40.09 9.37
N SER A 626 23.67 39.28 10.33
CA SER A 626 24.59 39.73 11.40
C SER A 626 26.04 39.24 11.29
N ASP A 627 26.34 38.24 10.45
CA ASP A 627 27.62 37.55 10.52
C ASP A 627 28.53 37.96 9.34
N ASP A 628 29.35 38.99 9.55
CA ASP A 628 30.45 39.39 8.64
C ASP A 628 31.38 38.21 8.29
N GLU A 629 31.42 37.15 9.12
CA GLU A 629 32.12 35.89 8.86
C GLU A 629 31.56 35.10 7.67
N GLU A 630 30.23 35.11 7.43
CA GLU A 630 29.66 34.45 6.24
C GLU A 630 30.00 35.21 4.96
N LEU A 631 30.01 36.55 5.03
CA LEU A 631 30.44 37.39 3.92
C LEU A 631 31.94 37.22 3.67
N GLU A 632 32.77 37.14 4.70
CA GLU A 632 34.20 36.86 4.57
C GLU A 632 34.45 35.44 4.03
N ALA A 633 33.68 34.44 4.45
CA ALA A 633 33.73 33.09 3.90
C ALA A 633 33.25 33.02 2.43
N LEU A 634 32.26 33.83 2.05
CA LEU A 634 31.81 34.00 0.66
C LEU A 634 32.92 34.63 -0.19
N ILE A 635 33.57 35.68 0.31
CA ILE A 635 34.66 36.38 -0.37
C ILE A 635 35.89 35.47 -0.49
N GLN A 636 36.19 34.66 0.53
CA GLN A 636 37.29 33.70 0.54
C GLN A 636 36.98 32.41 -0.23
N GLY A 637 35.74 32.21 -0.70
CA GLY A 637 35.30 30.98 -1.36
C GLY A 637 35.28 29.75 -0.44
N SER A 638 35.31 29.95 0.89
CA SER A 638 35.30 28.90 1.91
C SER A 638 33.90 28.59 2.45
N ASN A 639 32.87 29.29 1.98
CA ASN A 639 31.50 29.05 2.42
C ASN A 639 31.02 27.65 1.97
N VAL A 640 30.90 26.74 2.94
CA VAL A 640 30.23 25.46 2.76
C VAL A 640 28.74 25.70 3.01
N PRO A 641 27.87 25.55 2.00
CA PRO A 641 26.45 25.87 2.15
C PRO A 641 25.86 25.05 3.29
N THR A 642 25.04 25.64 4.16
CA THR A 642 24.43 24.90 5.28
C THR A 642 23.46 23.82 4.80
N SER A 643 22.83 24.04 3.65
CA SER A 643 21.98 23.06 3.00
C SER A 643 22.06 23.08 1.47
N ILE A 644 21.86 21.91 0.86
CA ILE A 644 21.79 21.73 -0.60
C ILE A 644 20.31 21.60 -0.98
N PRO A 645 19.74 22.54 -1.75
CA PRO A 645 18.38 22.41 -2.26
C PRO A 645 18.35 21.44 -3.45
N VAL A 646 17.46 20.46 -3.38
CA VAL A 646 17.27 19.43 -4.42
C VAL A 646 15.82 19.48 -4.87
N GLN A 647 15.59 19.86 -6.13
CA GLN A 647 14.25 19.82 -6.70
C GLN A 647 13.97 18.43 -7.25
N ILE A 648 12.79 17.90 -6.92
CA ILE A 648 12.34 16.57 -7.34
C ILE A 648 11.06 16.75 -8.15
N SER A 649 11.06 16.20 -9.36
CA SER A 649 9.88 16.11 -10.19
C SER A 649 9.70 14.68 -10.67
N VAL A 650 8.46 14.19 -10.64
CA VAL A 650 8.13 12.83 -11.09
C VAL A 650 7.44 12.93 -12.44
N ARG A 651 7.97 12.24 -13.44
CA ARG A 651 7.42 12.18 -14.80
C ARG A 651 7.27 10.73 -15.23
N GLY A 652 6.04 10.24 -15.24
CA GLY A 652 5.76 8.83 -15.47
C GLY A 652 6.48 7.98 -14.42
N THR A 653 7.37 7.11 -14.87
CA THR A 653 8.14 6.14 -14.07
C THR A 653 9.53 6.66 -13.70
N THR A 654 9.88 7.86 -14.18
CA THR A 654 11.16 8.50 -13.95
C THR A 654 11.05 9.58 -12.88
N ILE A 655 11.98 9.59 -11.94
CA ILE A 655 12.15 10.66 -10.97
C ILE A 655 13.35 11.49 -11.36
N ASN A 656 13.12 12.77 -11.65
CA ASN A 656 14.16 13.72 -11.95
C ASN A 656 14.55 14.48 -10.69
N TYR A 657 15.85 14.59 -10.46
CA TYR A 657 16.46 15.32 -9.37
C TYR A 657 17.33 16.41 -9.95
N THR A 658 17.09 17.66 -9.56
CA THR A 658 17.91 18.79 -9.96
C THR A 658 18.67 19.32 -8.75
N VAL A 659 20.00 19.35 -8.86
CA VAL A 659 20.93 19.68 -7.78
C VAL A 659 21.89 20.78 -8.24
N PRO A 660 22.08 21.86 -7.45
CA PRO A 660 23.12 22.84 -7.74
C PRO A 660 24.50 22.26 -7.43
N LEU A 661 25.43 22.40 -8.38
CA LEU A 661 26.81 21.95 -8.21
C LEU A 661 27.65 22.97 -7.43
N PRO A 662 28.64 22.53 -6.63
CA PRO A 662 29.55 23.40 -5.88
C PRO A 662 30.66 23.96 -6.79
N LEU A 663 30.26 24.67 -7.85
CA LEU A 663 31.15 25.27 -8.85
C LEU A 663 30.85 26.77 -8.96
N PRO A 664 31.81 27.59 -9.44
CA PRO A 664 31.50 28.94 -9.90
C PRO A 664 30.31 28.89 -10.87
N ASP A 665 29.41 29.85 -10.78
CA ASP A 665 28.18 29.94 -11.60
C ASP A 665 27.08 28.90 -11.26
N SER A 666 27.33 27.98 -10.32
CA SER A 666 26.37 27.02 -9.75
C SER A 666 25.47 26.33 -10.78
N PRO A 667 26.04 25.63 -11.79
CA PRO A 667 25.25 24.94 -12.80
C PRO A 667 24.33 23.90 -12.15
N LEU A 668 23.11 23.80 -12.67
CA LEU A 668 22.13 22.81 -12.25
C LEU A 668 22.41 21.49 -12.96
N LEU A 669 22.71 20.46 -12.18
CA LEU A 669 22.80 19.09 -12.67
C LEU A 669 21.44 18.43 -12.48
N THR A 670 20.87 17.90 -13.56
CA THR A 670 19.65 17.09 -13.48
C THR A 670 20.00 15.62 -13.71
N PHE A 671 19.57 14.74 -12.80
CA PHE A 671 19.66 13.30 -13.01
C PHE A 671 18.29 12.64 -12.95
N SER A 672 18.08 11.71 -13.86
CA SER A 672 16.85 10.99 -14.09
C SER A 672 17.05 9.56 -13.61
N VAL A 673 16.28 9.16 -12.61
CA VAL A 673 16.31 7.81 -12.04
C VAL A 673 15.03 7.11 -12.46
N ALA A 674 15.15 6.00 -13.19
CA ALA A 674 14.02 5.22 -13.65
C ALA A 674 14.17 3.75 -13.26
N PHE A 675 13.05 3.09 -12.97
CA PHE A 675 12.98 1.64 -12.91
C PHE A 675 13.27 1.09 -14.30
N ASP A 676 14.20 0.14 -14.39
CA ASP A 676 14.56 -0.49 -15.67
C ASP A 676 15.01 -1.92 -15.41
N SER A 677 14.11 -2.88 -15.68
CA SER A 677 14.37 -4.31 -15.51
C SER A 677 15.48 -4.84 -16.43
N THR A 678 15.79 -4.11 -17.52
CA THR A 678 16.86 -4.48 -18.45
C THR A 678 18.24 -4.03 -17.96
N ALA A 679 18.29 -3.02 -17.09
CA ALA A 679 19.53 -2.54 -16.50
C ALA A 679 20.15 -3.62 -15.59
N PRO A 680 21.49 -3.75 -15.52
CA PRO A 680 22.15 -4.81 -14.77
C PRO A 680 21.83 -4.80 -13.27
N LYS A 681 21.45 -3.63 -12.73
CA LYS A 681 21.08 -3.39 -11.33
C LYS A 681 19.58 -3.15 -11.13
N GLY A 682 18.77 -3.27 -12.18
CA GLY A 682 17.32 -3.03 -12.13
C GLY A 682 16.90 -1.56 -12.07
N VAL A 683 17.86 -0.63 -12.13
CA VAL A 683 17.63 0.82 -12.09
C VAL A 683 18.55 1.47 -13.11
N ARG A 684 18.01 2.40 -13.89
CA ARG A 684 18.78 3.23 -14.82
C ARG A 684 18.92 4.63 -14.24
N VAL A 685 20.15 5.13 -14.21
CA VAL A 685 20.45 6.52 -13.88
C VAL A 685 21.01 7.18 -15.12
N ASP A 686 20.25 8.13 -15.66
CA ASP A 686 20.70 9.02 -16.72
C ASP A 686 20.92 10.41 -16.13
N PHE A 687 21.75 11.21 -16.77
CA PHE A 687 22.02 12.57 -16.34
C PHE A 687 21.99 13.49 -17.53
N ASP A 688 21.50 14.70 -17.30
CA ASP A 688 21.53 15.80 -18.23
C ASP A 688 22.09 17.02 -17.50
N ILE A 689 23.05 17.66 -18.14
CA ILE A 689 23.63 18.89 -17.61
C ILE A 689 22.98 20.00 -18.41
N ASP A 690 22.29 20.92 -17.74
CA ASP A 690 21.69 22.04 -18.44
C ASP A 690 22.79 22.99 -18.94
N ILE A 691 23.26 22.73 -20.16
CA ILE A 691 24.35 23.46 -20.82
C ILE A 691 23.84 24.81 -21.35
N ALA A 692 22.52 25.04 -21.39
CA ALA A 692 21.95 26.26 -21.98
C ALA A 692 22.42 27.53 -21.25
N ALA A 693 22.67 27.46 -19.94
CA ALA A 693 23.26 28.56 -19.16
C ALA A 693 24.77 28.73 -19.45
N ALA A 694 25.53 27.63 -19.57
CA ALA A 694 26.98 27.66 -19.78
C ALA A 694 27.39 28.04 -21.21
N PHE A 695 26.51 27.82 -22.20
CA PHE A 695 26.79 28.13 -23.61
C PHE A 695 26.86 29.64 -23.87
N LEU A 696 26.19 30.45 -23.05
CA LEU A 696 26.23 31.92 -23.14
C LEU A 696 27.56 32.52 -22.65
N GLU A 697 28.36 31.76 -21.89
CA GLU A 697 29.59 32.28 -21.23
C GLU A 697 30.90 31.69 -21.78
N GLY A 698 30.85 30.85 -22.82
CA GLY A 698 32.07 30.35 -23.51
C GLY A 698 32.89 29.32 -22.72
N GLN A 699 32.34 28.73 -21.64
CA GLN A 699 33.03 27.74 -20.78
C GLN A 699 32.83 26.28 -21.22
N THR A 700 32.74 25.98 -22.52
CA THR A 700 32.38 24.63 -23.03
C THR A 700 33.37 23.54 -22.59
N SER A 701 34.66 23.85 -22.46
CA SER A 701 35.70 22.86 -22.11
C SER A 701 35.61 22.31 -20.67
N SER A 702 35.03 23.05 -19.73
CA SER A 702 34.85 22.58 -18.34
C SER A 702 33.64 21.66 -18.23
N MET A 703 32.58 21.94 -18.99
CA MET A 703 31.34 21.14 -18.99
C MET A 703 31.53 19.78 -19.65
N GLU A 704 32.30 19.69 -20.74
CA GLU A 704 32.66 18.40 -21.36
C GLU A 704 33.43 17.50 -20.38
N LYS A 705 34.36 18.08 -19.61
CA LYS A 705 35.09 17.34 -18.56
C LYS A 705 34.17 16.85 -17.45
N ILE A 706 33.21 17.67 -17.02
CA ILE A 706 32.23 17.26 -16.00
C ILE A 706 31.36 16.12 -16.54
N SER A 707 30.84 16.24 -17.76
CA SER A 707 30.04 15.19 -18.39
C SER A 707 30.80 13.86 -18.51
N GLN A 708 32.06 13.90 -18.93
CA GLN A 708 32.90 12.71 -19.00
C GLN A 708 33.11 12.07 -17.62
N VAL A 709 33.42 12.87 -16.60
CA VAL A 709 33.63 12.39 -15.22
C VAL A 709 32.35 11.80 -14.63
N VAL A 710 31.19 12.42 -14.88
CA VAL A 710 29.90 11.92 -14.42
C VAL A 710 29.55 10.60 -15.13
N HIS A 711 29.89 10.47 -16.42
CA HIS A 711 29.72 9.22 -17.15
C HIS A 711 30.58 8.07 -16.58
N GLU A 712 31.80 8.36 -16.11
CA GLU A 712 32.66 7.38 -15.41
C GLU A 712 32.01 6.89 -14.10
N TRP A 713 31.15 7.70 -13.49
CA TRP A 713 30.49 7.39 -12.22
C TRP A 713 29.16 6.64 -12.36
N LYS A 714 28.62 6.46 -13.57
CA LYS A 714 27.28 5.88 -13.82
C LYS A 714 27.03 4.58 -13.05
N GLY A 715 27.95 3.61 -13.15
CA GLY A 715 27.80 2.32 -12.45
C GLY A 715 27.86 2.43 -10.91
N GLY A 716 28.55 3.46 -10.39
CA GLY A 716 28.56 3.80 -8.97
C GLY A 716 27.26 4.47 -8.53
N MET A 717 26.68 5.34 -9.37
CA MET A 717 25.40 5.99 -9.11
C MET A 717 24.25 4.99 -9.01
N GLU A 718 24.17 4.05 -9.95
CA GLU A 718 23.17 2.97 -9.92
C GLU A 718 23.28 2.12 -8.64
N GLU A 719 24.52 1.88 -8.16
CA GLU A 719 24.73 1.18 -6.88
C GLU A 719 24.23 1.98 -5.68
N VAL A 720 24.50 3.28 -5.67
CA VAL A 720 24.09 4.20 -4.61
C VAL A 720 22.57 4.27 -4.56
N VAL A 721 21.89 4.38 -5.72
CA VAL A 721 20.43 4.36 -5.79
C VAL A 721 19.89 3.03 -5.30
N ARG A 722 20.44 1.90 -5.75
CA ARG A 722 19.99 0.57 -5.34
C ARG A 722 20.07 0.35 -3.83
N ARG A 723 21.19 0.69 -3.19
CA ARG A 723 21.40 0.40 -1.75
C ARG A 723 20.99 1.51 -0.81
N GLY A 724 21.20 2.76 -1.22
CA GLY A 724 20.98 3.95 -0.41
C GLY A 724 19.64 4.64 -0.69
N GLY A 725 18.95 4.27 -1.77
CA GLY A 725 17.82 5.01 -2.30
C GLY A 725 18.27 6.23 -3.12
N ALA A 726 17.37 6.72 -3.97
CA ALA A 726 17.65 7.85 -4.84
C ALA A 726 17.89 9.17 -4.08
N SER A 727 17.42 9.27 -2.84
CA SER A 727 17.62 10.41 -1.94
C SER A 727 19.09 10.74 -1.67
N ILE A 728 19.94 9.71 -1.54
CA ILE A 728 21.36 9.84 -1.18
C ILE A 728 22.20 10.20 -2.41
N LEU A 729 21.70 9.92 -3.62
CA LEU A 729 22.43 10.16 -4.86
C LEU A 729 22.84 11.63 -5.00
N ALA A 730 21.93 12.57 -4.71
CA ALA A 730 22.21 14.01 -4.77
C ALA A 730 23.45 14.40 -3.95
N GLY A 731 23.49 14.00 -2.68
CA GLY A 731 24.60 14.29 -1.78
C GLY A 731 25.89 13.58 -2.16
N TRP A 732 25.78 12.35 -2.69
CA TRP A 732 26.94 11.60 -3.18
C TRP A 732 27.58 12.28 -4.40
N VAL A 733 26.77 12.69 -5.38
CA VAL A 733 27.25 13.40 -6.57
C VAL A 733 27.86 14.75 -6.18
N TRP A 734 27.16 15.53 -5.35
CA TRP A 734 27.66 16.82 -4.87
C TRP A 734 29.04 16.68 -4.21
N ARG A 735 29.20 15.71 -3.31
CA ARG A 735 30.48 15.44 -2.64
C ARG A 735 31.56 14.98 -3.61
N LYS A 736 31.24 14.16 -4.60
CA LYS A 736 32.20 13.67 -5.60
C LYS A 736 32.69 14.78 -6.51
N VAL A 737 31.80 15.66 -6.94
CA VAL A 737 32.15 16.88 -7.70
C VAL A 737 33.05 17.77 -6.84
N GLN A 738 32.66 18.03 -5.60
CA GLN A 738 33.48 18.81 -4.67
C GLN A 738 34.91 18.24 -4.54
N GLN A 739 35.04 16.93 -4.28
CA GLN A 739 36.36 16.28 -4.15
C GLN A 739 37.21 16.31 -5.42
N ARG A 740 36.58 16.26 -6.59
CA ARG A 740 37.29 16.19 -7.88
C ARG A 740 37.77 17.56 -8.34
N PHE A 741 37.01 18.61 -8.04
CA PHE A 741 37.26 19.96 -8.53
C PHE A 741 37.82 20.93 -7.47
N GLN A 742 37.71 20.64 -6.16
CA GLN A 742 38.36 21.42 -5.07
C GLN A 742 39.79 20.95 -4.71
N VAL A 743 40.55 20.36 -5.66
CA VAL A 743 42.02 20.19 -5.52
C VAL A 743 42.77 21.28 -6.30
N ILE A 744 42.15 22.46 -6.49
CA ILE A 744 42.80 23.63 -7.09
C ILE A 744 42.75 24.79 -6.11
#